data_AF-H6NGF8-F1
#
_entry.id   AF-H6NGF8-F1
#
_cell.length_a   1.000
_cell.length_b   1.000
_cell.length_c   1.000
_cell.angle_alpha   90.00
_cell.angle_beta   90.00
_cell.angle_gamma   90.00
#
_symmetry.space_group_name_H-M   'P 1'
#
loop_
_entity.id
_entity.type
_entity.pdbx_description
1 polymer ?
#
loop_
_entity_poly.entity_id
_entity_poly.type
_entity_poly.pdbx_seq_one_letter_code
_entity_poly.pdbx_strand_id
1 'polypeptide(L)'
;MLEKYGHGGDLQTAAEKYGRPPGEFVDYSSNMNPFGPPEAAGHILRTRWQEAAAYPDPAARELTRRLAEKHGVDPACILVGNGAAELIDLAVRVLRPAVTGLARPSFKEYEDAVRKTGGAVKDIPLREEQGFELQLQDLEAAAPHCDLLFLGSPNNPTGRLLPQAVRERLASDALPAVVDEAFLDFLPEEEKLSLAAAASSSPNLIVLRSMTKFYAIPGLRLGYAVAHPDRIWAMRELQVPWSVNAFAQWIGAAVLEDRAYARRTLEWLPGARAELLAGLRELGVLAWDSDTNYVLCSLRALGWTGRGLQEAMGRRGILIRDASLFPGLDDSYVRLAVKLPQMNRRLLAVLAEVFAERQREGRGRAAAEAAAAGAAQTAPYAVEGLGAEAPASSGPDAPLSPAGAGPSRRRGSVVMLQGTASDVGKSLLTAALCRILLQDGRRVAPFKSQNMSLNSYVTPDGKEIGRAQGMQADACRIPATTDMNPILLKPKKDMVAQVVVHGRPYQDLDARTYRERYLPEAEGVVKEALERLRSVHDVVVIEGAGSPAEVNLKDRDIVNMRLAGWADAPVLLVADIDRGGVFASLVGTLEILTPEERARVRGFVINKFRGDVTLLQPGIDWLEARTGIPVLGVIPYLPQLGLEDEDSASLERKLAETARSGPPAKLPPEMLDIAVLRLPRISNFTDADPLAFEPDVRLRFVSSPEDFGQPDAVIIPGSKNTVDDLLYLRSSGLDRRLLAYAAGGGFVTGICAGYQMLGARLLDPQLVESDKPELEGLGLLPTETLFAAEKRTVQAAGVARLYGGYPVEGYEIHMGRTTFLEPVEHPFLLQEEGSAGLPDGAAVAEGRVWGTYLHGVLHSDDFRRAWLNRIRESRGLAPLPAELRFTERREAAFDRLAGHVRSHLDMERLYEMIQEQETAILT
;
A
#
# COMPACT_ATOMS: atom_id res chain seq x y z
N MET A 1 8.51 0.70 -24.13
CA MET A 1 9.08 -0.66 -23.88
C MET A 1 7.99 -1.67 -24.19
N LEU A 2 8.31 -2.90 -24.63
CA LEU A 2 7.27 -3.93 -24.83
C LEU A 2 6.76 -4.45 -23.48
N GLU A 3 7.65 -4.76 -22.55
CA GLU A 3 7.33 -5.30 -21.24
C GLU A 3 6.99 -4.21 -20.22
N LYS A 4 6.04 -3.33 -20.59
CA LYS A 4 5.48 -2.26 -19.76
C LYS A 4 5.02 -2.75 -18.38
N TYR A 5 4.58 -4.00 -18.29
CA TYR A 5 4.12 -4.68 -17.08
C TYR A 5 5.07 -5.81 -16.63
N GLY A 6 6.39 -5.69 -16.91
CA GLY A 6 7.44 -6.52 -16.32
C GLY A 6 7.63 -7.93 -16.92
N HIS A 7 6.62 -8.54 -17.54
CA HIS A 7 6.68 -9.91 -18.10
C HIS A 7 6.70 -9.94 -19.65
N GLY A 8 7.09 -11.08 -20.23
CA GLY A 8 7.00 -11.34 -21.68
C GLY A 8 5.68 -12.04 -22.07
N GLY A 9 5.33 -12.00 -23.35
CA GLY A 9 4.06 -12.52 -23.90
C GLY A 9 2.93 -11.51 -24.03
N ASP A 10 3.19 -10.21 -23.84
CA ASP A 10 2.20 -9.14 -24.01
C ASP A 10 1.95 -8.83 -25.49
N LEU A 11 1.04 -9.60 -26.10
CA LEU A 11 0.62 -9.42 -27.49
C LEU A 11 -0.26 -8.18 -27.70
N GLN A 12 -0.81 -7.57 -26.64
CA GLN A 12 -1.63 -6.36 -26.74
C GLN A 12 -0.74 -5.13 -26.86
N THR A 13 0.22 -4.95 -25.96
CA THR A 13 1.25 -3.91 -26.08
C THR A 13 2.09 -4.09 -27.36
N ALA A 14 2.30 -5.33 -27.83
CA ALA A 14 2.91 -5.58 -29.14
C ALA A 14 2.08 -5.04 -30.32
N ALA A 15 0.77 -5.33 -30.32
CA ALA A 15 -0.14 -4.89 -31.37
C ALA A 15 -0.29 -3.36 -31.40
N GLU A 16 -0.44 -2.73 -30.23
CA GLU A 16 -0.46 -1.28 -30.06
C GLU A 16 0.84 -0.62 -30.54
N LYS A 17 2.01 -1.15 -30.13
CA LYS A 17 3.32 -0.54 -30.45
C LYS A 17 3.69 -0.66 -31.94
N TYR A 18 3.37 -1.78 -32.57
CA TYR A 18 3.84 -2.07 -33.94
C TYR A 18 2.75 -2.02 -35.02
N GLY A 19 1.48 -1.78 -34.66
CA GLY A 19 0.38 -1.63 -35.61
C GLY A 19 -0.01 -2.92 -36.33
N ARG A 20 0.16 -4.09 -35.69
CA ARG A 20 -0.11 -5.42 -36.29
C ARG A 20 -1.07 -6.24 -35.42
N PRO A 21 -1.98 -7.06 -35.99
CA PRO A 21 -2.83 -7.95 -35.22
C PRO A 21 -2.02 -8.91 -34.31
N PRO A 22 -2.49 -9.21 -33.08
CA PRO A 22 -1.83 -10.15 -32.17
C PRO A 22 -1.44 -11.51 -32.78
N GLY A 23 -2.24 -12.01 -33.72
CA GLY A 23 -2.00 -13.30 -34.41
C GLY A 23 -0.90 -13.29 -35.48
N GLU A 24 -0.34 -12.13 -35.86
CA GLU A 24 0.78 -12.07 -36.79
C GLU A 24 2.15 -12.27 -36.13
N PHE A 25 2.22 -12.12 -34.80
CA PHE A 25 3.47 -12.21 -34.05
C PHE A 25 3.89 -13.64 -33.76
N VAL A 26 5.18 -13.93 -33.98
CA VAL A 26 5.82 -15.13 -33.44
C VAL A 26 6.46 -14.77 -32.10
N ASP A 27 5.81 -15.17 -31.00
CA ASP A 27 6.27 -14.83 -29.66
C ASP A 27 7.39 -15.76 -29.14
N TYR A 28 8.60 -15.25 -29.17
CA TYR A 28 9.80 -15.80 -28.54
C TYR A 28 10.05 -15.24 -27.13
N SER A 29 9.27 -14.25 -26.67
CA SER A 29 9.40 -13.67 -25.34
C SER A 29 8.77 -14.53 -24.24
N SER A 30 7.74 -15.34 -24.56
CA SER A 30 7.13 -16.29 -23.63
C SER A 30 7.55 -17.75 -23.86
N ASN A 31 8.04 -18.38 -22.78
CA ASN A 31 8.61 -19.73 -22.74
C ASN A 31 7.54 -20.84 -22.74
N MET A 32 6.61 -20.78 -23.70
CA MET A 32 5.50 -21.73 -23.84
C MET A 32 5.88 -22.87 -24.79
N ASN A 33 5.44 -24.10 -24.49
CA ASN A 33 5.53 -25.24 -25.41
C ASN A 33 4.87 -24.89 -26.76
N PRO A 34 5.58 -25.04 -27.91
CA PRO A 34 5.08 -24.59 -29.20
C PRO A 34 3.99 -25.48 -29.81
N PHE A 35 3.67 -26.64 -29.23
CA PHE A 35 2.57 -27.50 -29.72
C PHE A 35 1.17 -26.97 -29.37
N GLY A 36 1.04 -25.91 -28.56
CA GLY A 36 -0.24 -25.43 -28.06
C GLY A 36 -0.88 -26.38 -27.03
N PRO A 37 -2.09 -26.10 -26.53
CA PRO A 37 -2.74 -26.93 -25.52
C PRO A 37 -2.99 -28.38 -25.97
N PRO A 38 -2.86 -29.38 -25.09
CA PRO A 38 -3.31 -30.76 -25.36
C PRO A 38 -4.77 -30.84 -25.78
N GLU A 39 -5.12 -31.85 -26.58
CA GLU A 39 -6.50 -32.02 -27.09
C GLU A 39 -7.54 -32.19 -25.96
N ALA A 40 -7.14 -32.80 -24.84
CA ALA A 40 -7.96 -32.91 -23.64
C ALA A 40 -8.45 -31.55 -23.10
N ALA A 41 -7.60 -30.51 -23.17
CA ALA A 41 -7.98 -29.16 -22.76
C ALA A 41 -9.08 -28.60 -23.69
N GLY A 42 -8.91 -28.76 -25.00
CA GLY A 42 -9.91 -28.37 -26.00
C GLY A 42 -11.21 -29.18 -25.91
N HIS A 43 -11.14 -30.46 -25.54
CA HIS A 43 -12.31 -31.30 -25.30
C HIS A 43 -13.11 -30.78 -24.10
N ILE A 44 -12.48 -30.62 -22.93
CA ILE A 44 -13.13 -30.18 -21.70
C ILE A 44 -13.76 -28.80 -21.87
N LEU A 45 -13.07 -27.85 -22.52
CA LEU A 45 -13.64 -26.52 -22.80
C LEU A 45 -14.84 -26.55 -23.75
N ARG A 46 -14.98 -27.57 -24.60
CA ARG A 46 -16.17 -27.73 -25.48
C ARG A 46 -17.32 -28.47 -24.80
N THR A 47 -17.04 -29.47 -23.96
CA THR A 47 -18.08 -30.32 -23.36
C THR A 47 -18.58 -29.86 -22.00
N ARG A 48 -17.76 -29.14 -21.21
CA ARG A 48 -18.07 -28.78 -19.81
C ARG A 48 -18.25 -27.28 -19.55
N TRP A 49 -18.35 -26.45 -20.60
CA TRP A 49 -18.37 -24.98 -20.44
C TRP A 49 -19.54 -24.47 -19.58
N GLN A 50 -20.69 -25.15 -19.61
CA GLN A 50 -21.88 -24.77 -18.84
C GLN A 50 -21.70 -24.95 -17.33
N GLU A 51 -20.78 -25.83 -16.91
CA GLU A 51 -20.48 -26.08 -15.50
C GLU A 51 -19.71 -24.91 -14.84
N ALA A 52 -19.32 -23.89 -15.61
CA ALA A 52 -18.82 -22.61 -15.08
C ALA A 52 -19.82 -21.88 -14.15
N ALA A 53 -21.11 -22.26 -14.18
CA ALA A 53 -22.13 -21.75 -13.27
C ALA A 53 -22.01 -22.29 -11.83
N ALA A 54 -21.13 -23.27 -11.58
CA ALA A 54 -20.87 -23.84 -10.25
C ALA A 54 -19.51 -23.42 -9.70
N TYR A 55 -19.39 -23.34 -8.38
CA TYR A 55 -18.09 -23.21 -7.71
C TYR A 55 -17.21 -24.46 -7.98
N PRO A 56 -15.88 -24.30 -8.10
CA PRO A 56 -14.97 -25.44 -8.23
C PRO A 56 -14.91 -26.26 -6.93
N ASP A 57 -14.33 -27.47 -6.97
CA ASP A 57 -14.04 -28.22 -5.75
C ASP A 57 -13.00 -27.45 -4.92
N PRO A 58 -13.31 -27.00 -3.69
CA PRO A 58 -12.39 -26.22 -2.87
C PRO A 58 -11.12 -26.99 -2.48
N ALA A 59 -11.09 -28.32 -2.61
CA ALA A 59 -9.92 -29.16 -2.33
C ALA A 59 -9.27 -29.76 -3.59
N ALA A 60 -9.77 -29.43 -4.80
CA ALA A 60 -9.26 -29.89 -6.10
C ALA A 60 -8.96 -31.40 -6.17
N ARG A 61 -9.76 -32.24 -5.51
CA ARG A 61 -9.35 -33.57 -4.97
C ARG A 61 -8.77 -34.51 -6.01
N GLU A 62 -9.38 -34.57 -7.20
CA GLU A 62 -8.94 -35.44 -8.29
C GLU A 62 -7.60 -35.00 -8.90
N LEU A 63 -7.34 -33.70 -8.97
CA LEU A 63 -6.03 -33.19 -9.39
C LEU A 63 -4.99 -33.41 -8.29
N THR A 64 -5.32 -33.12 -7.03
CA THR A 64 -4.47 -33.38 -5.86
C THR A 64 -4.05 -34.85 -5.80
N ARG A 65 -4.98 -35.79 -6.00
CA ARG A 65 -4.74 -37.24 -6.09
C ARG A 65 -3.77 -37.60 -7.23
N ARG A 66 -4.03 -37.13 -8.45
CA ARG A 66 -3.18 -37.43 -9.63
C ARG A 66 -1.77 -36.85 -9.51
N LEU A 67 -1.61 -35.70 -8.83
CA LEU A 67 -0.31 -35.10 -8.55
C LEU A 67 0.47 -35.89 -7.49
N ALA A 68 -0.21 -36.33 -6.42
CA ALA A 68 0.36 -37.23 -5.42
C ALA A 68 0.84 -38.54 -6.07
N GLU A 69 0.04 -39.12 -6.97
CA GLU A 69 0.39 -40.31 -7.76
C GLU A 69 1.53 -40.07 -8.76
N LYS A 70 1.65 -38.88 -9.39
CA LYS A 70 2.81 -38.54 -10.24
C LYS A 70 4.12 -38.54 -9.45
N HIS A 71 4.10 -38.02 -8.21
CA HIS A 71 5.31 -37.81 -7.41
C HIS A 71 5.60 -38.93 -6.38
N GLY A 72 4.68 -39.86 -6.17
CA GLY A 72 4.82 -40.93 -5.17
C GLY A 72 4.74 -40.43 -3.73
N VAL A 73 3.98 -39.37 -3.47
CA VAL A 73 3.85 -38.70 -2.16
C VAL A 73 2.42 -38.80 -1.62
N ASP A 74 2.19 -38.45 -0.36
CA ASP A 74 0.84 -38.37 0.20
C ASP A 74 0.05 -37.17 -0.39
N PRO A 75 -1.27 -37.28 -0.65
CA PRO A 75 -2.08 -36.14 -1.07
C PRO A 75 -2.08 -34.94 -0.12
N ALA A 76 -1.80 -35.13 1.17
CA ALA A 76 -1.59 -34.05 2.14
C ALA A 76 -0.29 -33.25 1.88
N CYS A 77 0.67 -33.80 1.14
CA CYS A 77 1.89 -33.11 0.72
C CYS A 77 1.70 -32.24 -0.54
N ILE A 78 0.46 -32.09 -1.05
CA ILE A 78 0.15 -31.33 -2.28
C ILE A 78 -0.78 -30.13 -1.99
N LEU A 79 -0.45 -28.97 -2.57
CA LEU A 79 -1.36 -27.82 -2.69
C LEU A 79 -1.48 -27.40 -4.16
N VAL A 80 -2.69 -27.42 -4.72
CA VAL A 80 -2.95 -26.86 -6.06
C VAL A 80 -3.16 -25.35 -5.92
N GLY A 81 -2.57 -24.55 -6.82
CA GLY A 81 -2.68 -23.08 -6.79
C GLY A 81 -2.89 -22.42 -8.16
N ASN A 82 -3.26 -21.15 -8.12
CA ASN A 82 -3.68 -20.29 -9.24
C ASN A 82 -2.49 -19.86 -10.15
N GLY A 83 -1.73 -20.86 -10.60
CA GLY A 83 -0.39 -20.71 -11.15
C GLY A 83 0.68 -20.66 -10.06
N ALA A 84 1.92 -21.00 -10.42
CA ALA A 84 3.06 -20.95 -9.50
C ALA A 84 3.25 -19.57 -8.82
N ALA A 85 2.79 -18.48 -9.45
CA ALA A 85 2.84 -17.13 -8.88
C ALA A 85 2.04 -16.97 -7.56
N GLU A 86 0.89 -17.65 -7.41
CA GLU A 86 0.17 -17.68 -6.12
C GLU A 86 0.99 -18.44 -5.07
N LEU A 87 1.59 -19.56 -5.46
CA LEU A 87 2.32 -20.44 -4.56
C LEU A 87 3.67 -19.86 -4.11
N ILE A 88 4.34 -19.05 -4.95
CA ILE A 88 5.48 -18.22 -4.58
C ILE A 88 5.09 -17.23 -3.47
N ASP A 89 3.96 -16.53 -3.65
CA ASP A 89 3.44 -15.54 -2.69
C ASP A 89 3.03 -16.21 -1.36
N LEU A 90 2.35 -17.37 -1.42
CA LEU A 90 1.98 -18.16 -0.25
C LEU A 90 3.19 -18.74 0.52
N ALA A 91 4.17 -19.32 -0.19
CA ALA A 91 5.34 -19.91 0.45
C ALA A 91 6.12 -18.86 1.28
N VAL A 92 6.30 -17.66 0.72
CA VAL A 92 6.98 -16.55 1.43
C VAL A 92 6.13 -16.04 2.61
N ARG A 93 4.80 -15.93 2.48
CA ARG A 93 3.91 -15.53 3.61
C ARG A 93 3.88 -16.52 4.76
N VAL A 94 4.10 -17.81 4.49
CA VAL A 94 4.20 -18.87 5.51
C VAL A 94 5.57 -18.89 6.17
N LEU A 95 6.65 -18.76 5.39
CA LEU A 95 8.03 -18.86 5.89
C LEU A 95 8.53 -17.56 6.55
N ARG A 96 8.04 -16.39 6.10
CA ARG A 96 8.39 -15.05 6.60
C ARG A 96 9.89 -14.82 6.88
N PRO A 97 10.79 -15.10 5.91
CA PRO A 97 12.23 -14.89 6.08
C PRO A 97 12.56 -13.40 6.26
N ALA A 98 13.50 -13.08 7.15
CA ALA A 98 14.04 -11.73 7.27
C ALA A 98 15.10 -11.46 6.20
N VAL A 99 15.88 -12.48 5.79
CA VAL A 99 16.81 -12.44 4.65
C VAL A 99 16.64 -13.67 3.77
N THR A 100 16.35 -13.45 2.48
CA THR A 100 16.26 -14.52 1.47
C THR A 100 17.44 -14.49 0.50
N GLY A 101 18.13 -15.61 0.36
CA GLY A 101 19.19 -15.82 -0.63
C GLY A 101 18.62 -16.08 -2.02
N LEU A 102 18.88 -15.20 -2.98
CA LEU A 102 18.43 -15.34 -4.37
C LEU A 102 19.63 -15.55 -5.30
N ALA A 103 19.65 -16.65 -6.06
CA ALA A 103 20.59 -16.79 -7.17
C ALA A 103 20.33 -15.70 -8.22
N ARG A 104 21.34 -14.96 -8.69
CA ARG A 104 21.16 -13.87 -9.67
C ARG A 104 21.96 -14.09 -10.94
N PRO A 105 21.35 -13.95 -12.14
CA PRO A 105 19.97 -13.50 -12.37
C PRO A 105 18.91 -14.60 -12.16
N SER A 106 17.76 -14.20 -11.62
CA SER A 106 16.58 -15.05 -11.41
C SER A 106 15.26 -14.28 -11.62
N PHE A 107 14.14 -14.99 -11.51
CA PHE A 107 12.79 -14.47 -11.64
C PHE A 107 12.53 -13.36 -10.60
N LYS A 108 12.10 -12.17 -11.07
CA LYS A 108 11.89 -10.99 -10.23
C LYS A 108 10.78 -11.21 -9.20
N GLU A 109 9.84 -12.07 -9.54
CA GLU A 109 8.65 -12.40 -8.77
C GLU A 109 8.97 -13.10 -7.43
N TYR A 110 10.15 -13.74 -7.28
CA TYR A 110 10.64 -14.22 -5.98
C TYR A 110 10.96 -13.05 -5.04
N GLU A 111 11.69 -12.05 -5.56
CA GLU A 111 12.06 -10.83 -4.84
C GLU A 111 10.84 -9.96 -4.53
N ASP A 112 9.89 -9.83 -5.47
CA ASP A 112 8.64 -9.10 -5.24
C ASP A 112 7.80 -9.75 -4.14
N ALA A 113 7.83 -11.09 -4.00
CA ALA A 113 7.17 -11.79 -2.89
C ALA A 113 7.86 -11.51 -1.54
N VAL A 114 9.19 -11.61 -1.48
CA VAL A 114 10.00 -11.32 -0.26
C VAL A 114 9.82 -9.87 0.20
N ARG A 115 9.82 -8.92 -0.75
CA ARG A 115 9.61 -7.49 -0.45
C ARG A 115 8.20 -7.20 0.07
N LYS A 116 7.15 -7.88 -0.41
CA LYS A 116 5.77 -7.74 0.12
C LYS A 116 5.64 -8.13 1.59
N THR A 117 6.41 -9.12 2.05
CA THR A 117 6.44 -9.53 3.46
C THR A 117 7.42 -8.71 4.30
N GLY A 118 8.08 -7.69 3.72
CA GLY A 118 9.08 -6.87 4.42
C GLY A 118 10.45 -7.52 4.60
N GLY A 119 10.70 -8.66 3.94
CA GLY A 119 11.99 -9.35 3.98
C GLY A 119 13.04 -8.68 3.10
N ALA A 120 14.31 -8.83 3.47
CA ALA A 120 15.47 -8.44 2.69
C ALA A 120 15.93 -9.56 1.75
N VAL A 121 16.76 -9.19 0.77
CA VAL A 121 17.37 -10.12 -0.19
C VAL A 121 18.89 -10.08 -0.06
N LYS A 122 19.52 -11.26 -0.14
CA LYS A 122 20.97 -11.42 -0.34
C LYS A 122 21.19 -12.09 -1.69
N ASP A 123 21.91 -11.42 -2.59
CA ASP A 123 22.18 -11.97 -3.92
C ASP A 123 23.32 -13.00 -3.89
N ILE A 124 23.13 -14.13 -4.58
CA ILE A 124 24.11 -15.21 -4.78
C ILE A 124 24.50 -15.19 -6.26
N PRO A 125 25.75 -14.85 -6.63
CA PRO A 125 26.08 -14.55 -8.03
C PRO A 125 26.18 -15.82 -8.89
N LEU A 126 25.38 -15.88 -9.96
CA LEU A 126 25.59 -16.82 -11.07
C LEU A 126 26.57 -16.16 -12.05
N ARG A 127 27.81 -16.65 -12.08
CA ARG A 127 28.87 -16.04 -12.91
C ARG A 127 28.78 -16.49 -14.37
N GLU A 128 29.07 -15.58 -15.28
CA GLU A 128 29.01 -15.84 -16.72
C GLU A 128 30.09 -16.83 -17.18
N GLU A 129 31.29 -16.72 -16.59
CA GLU A 129 32.44 -17.60 -16.79
C GLU A 129 32.14 -19.05 -16.38
N GLN A 130 31.10 -19.24 -15.57
CA GLN A 130 30.57 -20.52 -15.09
C GLN A 130 29.24 -20.88 -15.78
N GLY A 131 28.94 -20.27 -16.94
CA GLY A 131 27.73 -20.51 -17.72
C GLY A 131 26.42 -20.11 -17.03
N PHE A 132 26.49 -19.22 -16.03
CA PHE A 132 25.42 -18.92 -15.09
C PHE A 132 24.90 -20.14 -14.29
N GLU A 133 25.76 -21.12 -14.02
CA GLU A 133 25.46 -22.27 -13.17
C GLU A 133 25.73 -21.99 -11.69
N LEU A 134 24.81 -22.38 -10.81
CA LEU A 134 24.94 -22.13 -9.37
C LEU A 134 25.98 -23.04 -8.72
N GLN A 135 27.08 -22.45 -8.28
CA GLN A 135 28.16 -23.16 -7.60
C GLN A 135 27.78 -23.47 -6.14
N LEU A 136 28.10 -24.68 -5.67
CA LEU A 136 27.87 -25.07 -4.27
C LEU A 136 28.60 -24.12 -3.30
N GLN A 137 29.86 -23.77 -3.58
CA GLN A 137 30.66 -22.87 -2.75
C GLN A 137 30.01 -21.49 -2.52
N ASP A 138 29.31 -20.94 -3.52
CA ASP A 138 28.69 -19.62 -3.46
C ASP A 138 27.36 -19.68 -2.70
N LEU A 139 26.64 -20.81 -2.80
CA LEU A 139 25.48 -21.11 -1.96
C LEU A 139 25.89 -21.33 -0.50
N GLU A 140 26.97 -22.07 -0.23
CA GLU A 140 27.46 -22.34 1.12
C GLU A 140 28.07 -21.10 1.79
N ALA A 141 28.70 -20.20 1.02
CA ALA A 141 29.11 -18.88 1.52
C ALA A 141 27.92 -17.93 1.79
N ALA A 142 26.80 -18.10 1.09
CA ALA A 142 25.61 -17.29 1.29
C ALA A 142 24.72 -17.78 2.45
N ALA A 143 24.55 -19.09 2.60
CA ALA A 143 23.58 -19.72 3.49
C ALA A 143 23.66 -19.30 4.98
N PRO A 144 24.83 -19.10 5.61
CA PRO A 144 24.93 -18.59 6.99
C PRO A 144 24.39 -17.16 7.21
N HIS A 145 23.93 -16.50 6.15
CA HIS A 145 23.41 -15.15 6.15
C HIS A 145 21.98 -15.05 5.58
N CYS A 146 21.28 -16.18 5.44
CA CYS A 146 19.93 -16.27 4.89
C CYS A 146 19.06 -17.17 5.77
N ASP A 147 17.83 -16.74 6.06
CA ASP A 147 16.83 -17.61 6.70
C ASP A 147 16.18 -18.57 5.70
N LEU A 148 16.26 -18.24 4.40
CA LEU A 148 15.68 -18.98 3.29
C LEU A 148 16.54 -18.85 2.02
N LEU A 149 16.64 -19.91 1.24
CA LEU A 149 17.13 -19.86 -0.15
C LEU A 149 15.94 -19.96 -1.12
N PHE A 150 15.86 -19.10 -2.14
CA PHE A 150 14.86 -19.22 -3.21
C PHE A 150 15.56 -19.39 -4.56
N LEU A 151 15.40 -20.57 -5.17
CA LEU A 151 16.21 -21.03 -6.30
C LEU A 151 15.31 -21.55 -7.43
N GLY A 152 15.60 -21.21 -8.69
CA GLY A 152 14.93 -21.79 -9.86
C GLY A 152 15.67 -23.02 -10.40
N SER A 153 14.95 -24.06 -10.82
CA SER A 153 15.53 -25.32 -11.30
C SER A 153 14.68 -26.00 -12.40
N PRO A 154 14.96 -25.77 -13.70
CA PRO A 154 15.97 -24.87 -14.26
C PRO A 154 15.67 -23.39 -14.05
N ASN A 155 16.71 -22.61 -13.76
CA ASN A 155 16.62 -21.19 -13.42
C ASN A 155 16.20 -20.31 -14.60
N ASN A 156 15.32 -19.34 -14.34
CA ASN A 156 14.85 -18.35 -15.30
C ASN A 156 15.48 -16.98 -14.96
N PRO A 157 16.32 -16.38 -15.81
CA PRO A 157 16.35 -16.53 -17.28
C PRO A 157 17.43 -17.44 -17.87
N THR A 158 18.34 -18.00 -17.07
CA THR A 158 19.58 -18.62 -17.58
C THR A 158 19.38 -19.96 -18.29
N GLY A 159 18.36 -20.71 -17.91
CA GLY A 159 18.02 -22.03 -18.43
C GLY A 159 18.81 -23.19 -17.81
N ARG A 160 19.71 -22.92 -16.86
CA ARG A 160 20.55 -23.93 -16.17
C ARG A 160 19.76 -24.68 -15.09
N LEU A 161 19.86 -26.00 -15.07
CA LEU A 161 19.43 -26.85 -13.95
C LEU A 161 20.30 -26.62 -12.70
N LEU A 162 19.78 -26.84 -11.48
CA LEU A 162 20.63 -26.86 -10.29
C LEU A 162 21.59 -28.07 -10.34
N PRO A 163 22.90 -27.89 -10.11
CA PRO A 163 23.85 -29.00 -10.12
C PRO A 163 23.52 -30.11 -9.12
N GLN A 164 23.97 -31.33 -9.39
CA GLN A 164 23.72 -32.48 -8.53
C GLN A 164 24.13 -32.22 -7.07
N ALA A 165 25.35 -31.74 -6.82
CA ALA A 165 25.83 -31.46 -5.47
C ALA A 165 25.00 -30.37 -4.74
N VAL A 166 24.43 -29.40 -5.47
CA VAL A 166 23.50 -28.40 -4.89
C VAL A 166 22.17 -29.05 -4.51
N ARG A 167 21.61 -29.91 -5.37
CA ARG A 167 20.36 -30.63 -5.07
C ARG A 167 20.53 -31.63 -3.92
N GLU A 168 21.65 -32.33 -3.86
CA GLU A 168 22.00 -33.21 -2.73
C GLU A 168 22.16 -32.39 -1.43
N ARG A 169 22.77 -31.21 -1.49
CA ARG A 169 22.86 -30.29 -0.34
C ARG A 169 21.47 -29.83 0.14
N LEU A 170 20.57 -29.47 -0.77
CA LEU A 170 19.19 -29.07 -0.43
C LEU A 170 18.35 -30.23 0.11
N ALA A 171 18.52 -31.44 -0.44
CA ALA A 171 17.85 -32.65 0.02
C ALA A 171 18.32 -33.13 1.41
N SER A 172 19.46 -32.64 1.92
CA SER A 172 20.01 -33.00 3.24
C SER A 172 19.32 -32.36 4.46
N ASP A 173 18.16 -31.71 4.27
CA ASP A 173 17.28 -31.11 5.30
C ASP A 173 17.93 -30.03 6.22
N ALA A 174 19.15 -29.61 5.90
CA ALA A 174 19.94 -28.71 6.75
C ALA A 174 19.84 -27.21 6.36
N LEU A 175 19.07 -26.87 5.32
CA LEU A 175 18.94 -25.51 4.79
C LEU A 175 17.48 -25.25 4.36
N PRO A 176 16.79 -24.24 4.92
CA PRO A 176 15.46 -23.86 4.44
C PRO A 176 15.53 -23.36 3.00
N ALA A 177 14.67 -23.89 2.13
CA ALA A 177 14.64 -23.52 0.72
C ALA A 177 13.25 -23.63 0.06
N VAL A 178 12.98 -22.71 -0.87
CA VAL A 178 11.93 -22.86 -1.89
C VAL A 178 12.60 -23.07 -3.25
N VAL A 179 12.25 -24.15 -3.94
CA VAL A 179 12.79 -24.49 -5.27
C VAL A 179 11.68 -24.44 -6.32
N ASP A 180 11.81 -23.52 -7.27
CA ASP A 180 10.87 -23.37 -8.37
C ASP A 180 11.28 -24.25 -9.56
N GLU A 181 10.59 -25.38 -9.68
CA GLU A 181 10.71 -26.38 -10.73
C GLU A 181 9.68 -26.17 -11.86
N ALA A 182 9.17 -24.94 -12.06
CA ALA A 182 8.19 -24.58 -13.12
C ALA A 182 8.61 -24.91 -14.58
N PHE A 183 9.84 -25.38 -14.80
CA PHE A 183 10.40 -25.76 -16.09
C PHE A 183 10.98 -27.19 -16.12
N LEU A 184 10.86 -27.97 -15.04
CA LEU A 184 11.50 -29.30 -14.94
C LEU A 184 10.80 -30.35 -15.81
N ASP A 185 9.48 -30.26 -16.04
CA ASP A 185 8.73 -31.19 -16.91
C ASP A 185 9.28 -31.24 -18.37
N PHE A 186 10.11 -30.27 -18.78
CA PHE A 186 10.80 -30.26 -20.09
C PHE A 186 12.07 -31.14 -20.15
N LEU A 187 12.51 -31.74 -19.04
CA LEU A 187 13.70 -32.59 -18.97
C LEU A 187 13.29 -34.08 -18.93
N PRO A 188 14.08 -34.99 -19.55
CA PRO A 188 13.88 -36.42 -19.36
C PRO A 188 14.24 -36.84 -17.94
N GLU A 189 13.61 -37.92 -17.46
CA GLU A 189 13.88 -38.52 -16.14
C GLU A 189 13.70 -37.52 -14.98
N GLU A 190 12.72 -36.61 -15.08
CA GLU A 190 12.44 -35.55 -14.10
C GLU A 190 12.25 -36.08 -12.67
N GLU A 191 11.80 -37.33 -12.52
CA GLU A 191 11.63 -38.03 -11.24
C GLU A 191 12.95 -38.29 -10.51
N LYS A 192 14.07 -38.30 -11.24
CA LYS A 192 15.45 -38.36 -10.69
C LYS A 192 16.05 -36.97 -10.49
N LEU A 193 15.39 -35.93 -11.01
CA LEU A 193 15.92 -34.56 -11.03
C LEU A 193 15.20 -33.62 -10.05
N SER A 194 13.95 -33.94 -9.69
CA SER A 194 13.10 -33.18 -8.80
C SER A 194 13.44 -33.41 -7.33
N LEU A 195 13.25 -32.36 -6.54
CA LEU A 195 13.32 -32.40 -5.08
C LEU A 195 11.96 -32.69 -4.42
N ALA A 196 10.88 -32.92 -5.20
CA ALA A 196 9.51 -33.09 -4.67
C ALA A 196 9.39 -34.19 -3.61
N ALA A 197 10.08 -35.34 -3.78
CA ALA A 197 10.09 -36.41 -2.80
C ALA A 197 10.77 -36.01 -1.47
N ALA A 198 11.89 -35.26 -1.54
CA ALA A 198 12.54 -34.72 -0.36
C ALA A 198 11.70 -33.61 0.31
N ALA A 199 11.07 -32.73 -0.48
CA ALA A 199 10.16 -31.70 0.02
C ALA A 199 8.96 -32.30 0.77
N SER A 200 8.46 -33.46 0.34
CA SER A 200 7.33 -34.14 0.99
C SER A 200 7.63 -34.65 2.41
N SER A 201 8.91 -34.82 2.76
CA SER A 201 9.37 -35.31 4.07
C SER A 201 10.17 -34.28 4.88
N SER A 202 10.73 -33.25 4.26
CA SER A 202 11.45 -32.15 4.91
C SER A 202 10.53 -30.97 5.24
N PRO A 203 10.47 -30.49 6.50
CA PRO A 203 9.77 -29.26 6.85
C PRO A 203 10.53 -27.99 6.42
N ASN A 204 11.75 -28.12 5.89
CA ASN A 204 12.60 -27.03 5.45
C ASN A 204 12.51 -26.76 3.94
N LEU A 205 12.01 -27.72 3.15
CA LEU A 205 12.04 -27.67 1.69
C LEU A 205 10.62 -27.60 1.08
N ILE A 206 10.39 -26.62 0.21
CA ILE A 206 9.16 -26.47 -0.58
C ILE A 206 9.52 -26.50 -2.06
N VAL A 207 8.89 -27.39 -2.84
CA VAL A 207 9.03 -27.43 -4.30
C VAL A 207 7.80 -26.85 -4.96
N LEU A 208 7.98 -25.91 -5.89
CA LEU A 208 6.91 -25.27 -6.66
C LEU A 208 6.94 -25.75 -8.11
N ARG A 209 5.76 -26.03 -8.69
CA ARG A 209 5.60 -26.55 -10.05
C ARG A 209 4.55 -25.76 -10.84
N SER A 210 4.71 -25.72 -12.17
CA SER A 210 3.85 -24.95 -13.06
C SER A 210 3.33 -25.78 -14.22
N MET A 211 2.03 -26.08 -14.22
CA MET A 211 1.40 -26.80 -15.33
C MET A 211 1.17 -25.90 -16.55
N THR A 212 1.33 -24.58 -16.41
CA THR A 212 1.13 -23.61 -17.50
C THR A 212 2.12 -23.78 -18.66
N LYS A 213 3.41 -24.01 -18.38
CA LYS A 213 4.49 -23.89 -19.38
C LYS A 213 4.58 -25.10 -20.28
N PHE A 214 4.62 -26.30 -19.68
CA PHE A 214 4.74 -27.56 -20.39
C PHE A 214 3.49 -27.87 -21.22
N TYR A 215 2.30 -27.73 -20.65
CA TYR A 215 1.02 -28.02 -21.33
C TYR A 215 0.43 -26.80 -22.08
N ALA A 216 1.20 -25.72 -22.27
CA ALA A 216 0.80 -24.52 -23.01
C ALA A 216 -0.57 -23.91 -22.62
N ILE A 217 -0.95 -23.98 -21.34
CA ILE A 217 -2.22 -23.45 -20.78
C ILE A 217 -2.01 -22.23 -19.84
N PRO A 218 -1.35 -21.14 -20.28
CA PRO A 218 -0.97 -20.03 -19.40
C PRO A 218 -2.16 -19.21 -18.90
N GLY A 219 -3.24 -19.14 -19.69
CA GLY A 219 -4.48 -18.45 -19.34
C GLY A 219 -5.35 -19.18 -18.31
N LEU A 220 -5.20 -20.50 -18.15
CA LEU A 220 -5.95 -21.26 -17.14
C LEU A 220 -5.42 -21.07 -15.71
N ARG A 221 -4.20 -20.52 -15.55
CA ARG A 221 -3.58 -20.23 -14.25
C ARG A 221 -3.46 -21.47 -13.34
N LEU A 222 -2.54 -22.39 -13.65
CA LEU A 222 -2.37 -23.63 -12.88
C LEU A 222 -0.92 -23.94 -12.48
N GLY A 223 -0.74 -24.24 -11.19
CA GLY A 223 0.49 -24.77 -10.60
C GLY A 223 0.17 -25.59 -9.36
N TYR A 224 1.19 -26.17 -8.75
CA TYR A 224 1.06 -26.88 -7.47
C TYR A 224 2.37 -26.82 -6.67
N ALA A 225 2.26 -26.92 -5.36
CA ALA A 225 3.39 -27.07 -4.44
C ALA A 225 3.46 -28.51 -3.92
N VAL A 226 4.68 -28.98 -3.67
CA VAL A 226 4.99 -30.22 -2.94
C VAL A 226 5.84 -29.86 -1.74
N ALA A 227 5.37 -30.18 -0.53
CA ALA A 227 6.06 -29.89 0.74
C ALA A 227 5.54 -30.79 1.87
N HIS A 228 6.18 -30.74 3.04
CA HIS A 228 5.70 -31.41 4.26
C HIS A 228 4.24 -31.02 4.57
N PRO A 229 3.37 -31.94 5.05
CA PRO A 229 1.96 -31.67 5.29
C PRO A 229 1.67 -30.40 6.12
N ASP A 230 2.49 -30.10 7.13
CA ASP A 230 2.34 -28.89 7.95
C ASP A 230 2.55 -27.59 7.16
N ARG A 231 3.48 -27.60 6.18
CA ARG A 231 3.72 -26.46 5.29
C ARG A 231 2.56 -26.30 4.30
N ILE A 232 2.06 -27.41 3.77
CA ILE A 232 0.88 -27.43 2.90
C ILE A 232 -0.37 -26.94 3.63
N TRP A 233 -0.56 -27.33 4.89
CA TRP A 233 -1.64 -26.82 5.74
C TRP A 233 -1.49 -25.32 5.99
N ALA A 234 -0.32 -24.86 6.43
CA ALA A 234 -0.07 -23.43 6.65
C ALA A 234 -0.22 -22.58 5.37
N MET A 235 0.14 -23.11 4.20
CA MET A 235 -0.10 -22.43 2.91
C MET A 235 -1.59 -22.42 2.54
N ARG A 236 -2.36 -23.45 2.92
CA ARG A 236 -3.80 -23.56 2.67
C ARG A 236 -4.62 -22.60 3.53
N GLU A 237 -4.25 -22.40 4.80
CA GLU A 237 -4.88 -21.40 5.69
C GLU A 237 -4.71 -19.96 5.18
N LEU A 238 -3.71 -19.69 4.34
CA LEU A 238 -3.51 -18.40 3.68
C LEU A 238 -4.01 -18.34 2.23
N GLN A 239 -4.47 -19.47 1.66
CA GLN A 239 -4.96 -19.53 0.28
C GLN A 239 -6.41 -19.02 0.22
N VAL A 240 -6.71 -18.18 -0.78
CA VAL A 240 -8.08 -17.69 -1.00
C VAL A 240 -8.97 -18.87 -1.43
N PRO A 241 -10.12 -19.11 -0.75
CA PRO A 241 -11.04 -20.17 -1.12
C PRO A 241 -11.45 -20.11 -2.60
N TRP A 242 -11.46 -21.26 -3.27
CA TRP A 242 -11.79 -21.41 -4.69
C TRP A 242 -10.87 -20.67 -5.69
N SER A 243 -9.64 -20.26 -5.31
CA SER A 243 -8.73 -19.53 -6.23
C SER A 243 -8.38 -20.28 -7.52
N VAL A 244 -8.40 -21.62 -7.48
CA VAL A 244 -8.18 -22.48 -8.65
C VAL A 244 -9.50 -22.80 -9.34
N ASN A 245 -9.74 -22.16 -10.49
CA ASN A 245 -10.95 -22.32 -11.30
C ASN A 245 -11.19 -23.76 -11.79
N ALA A 246 -12.46 -24.12 -12.01
CA ALA A 246 -12.88 -25.50 -12.30
C ALA A 246 -12.23 -26.09 -13.57
N PHE A 247 -12.12 -25.29 -14.64
CA PHE A 247 -11.47 -25.72 -15.88
C PHE A 247 -9.99 -26.05 -15.66
N ALA A 248 -9.27 -25.24 -14.88
CA ALA A 248 -7.89 -25.51 -14.52
C ALA A 248 -7.76 -26.83 -13.74
N GLN A 249 -8.65 -27.11 -12.78
CA GLN A 249 -8.65 -28.39 -12.05
C GLN A 249 -8.87 -29.59 -12.99
N TRP A 250 -9.92 -29.56 -13.82
CA TRP A 250 -10.26 -30.68 -14.71
C TRP A 250 -9.24 -30.89 -15.83
N ILE A 251 -8.75 -29.80 -16.42
CA ILE A 251 -7.75 -29.86 -17.50
C ILE A 251 -6.40 -30.30 -16.93
N GLY A 252 -6.01 -29.76 -15.77
CA GLY A 252 -4.84 -30.23 -15.02
C GLY A 252 -4.87 -31.73 -14.76
N ALA A 253 -6.02 -32.25 -14.29
CA ALA A 253 -6.19 -33.67 -14.05
C ALA A 253 -6.00 -34.48 -15.34
N ALA A 254 -6.63 -34.07 -16.45
CA ALA A 254 -6.60 -34.79 -17.72
C ALA A 254 -5.21 -34.76 -18.41
N VAL A 255 -4.49 -33.64 -18.39
CA VAL A 255 -3.20 -33.53 -19.10
C VAL A 255 -2.06 -34.33 -18.45
N LEU A 256 -2.20 -34.72 -17.19
CA LEU A 256 -1.27 -35.66 -16.52
C LEU A 256 -1.31 -37.07 -17.15
N GLU A 257 -2.42 -37.46 -17.79
CA GLU A 257 -2.54 -38.75 -18.48
C GLU A 257 -2.05 -38.70 -19.95
N ASP A 258 -1.82 -37.51 -20.53
CA ASP A 258 -1.39 -37.33 -21.93
C ASP A 258 0.11 -37.61 -22.13
N ARG A 259 0.46 -38.90 -22.01
CA ARG A 259 1.81 -39.42 -22.25
C ARG A 259 2.29 -39.20 -23.69
N ALA A 260 1.38 -39.02 -24.65
CA ALA A 260 1.74 -38.76 -26.05
C ALA A 260 2.22 -37.33 -26.26
N TYR A 261 1.51 -36.34 -25.71
CA TYR A 261 1.93 -34.94 -25.68
C TYR A 261 3.23 -34.76 -24.90
N ALA A 262 3.37 -35.44 -23.75
CA ALA A 262 4.59 -35.39 -22.95
C ALA A 262 5.81 -35.93 -23.73
N ARG A 263 5.70 -37.14 -24.29
CA ARG A 263 6.74 -37.75 -25.13
C ARG A 263 7.15 -36.84 -26.29
N ARG A 264 6.17 -36.37 -27.09
CA ARG A 264 6.42 -35.48 -28.24
C ARG A 264 7.15 -34.19 -27.85
N THR A 265 6.91 -33.69 -26.64
CA THR A 265 7.58 -32.49 -26.12
C THR A 265 9.04 -32.76 -25.75
N LEU A 266 9.32 -33.88 -25.07
CA LEU A 266 10.68 -34.30 -24.71
C LEU A 266 11.52 -34.69 -25.95
N GLU A 267 10.90 -35.30 -26.97
CA GLU A 267 11.57 -35.66 -28.23
C GLU A 267 11.93 -34.43 -29.10
N TRP A 268 11.08 -33.39 -29.12
CA TRP A 268 11.30 -32.19 -29.92
C TRP A 268 12.43 -31.29 -29.38
N LEU A 269 12.46 -31.08 -28.05
CA LEU A 269 13.23 -29.98 -27.46
C LEU A 269 14.75 -30.07 -27.69
N PRO A 270 15.45 -31.21 -27.47
CA PRO A 270 16.91 -31.26 -27.55
C PRO A 270 17.44 -30.86 -28.94
N GLY A 271 16.84 -31.40 -30.01
CA GLY A 271 17.24 -31.09 -31.38
C GLY A 271 16.93 -29.64 -31.77
N ALA A 272 15.73 -29.16 -31.46
CA ALA A 272 15.33 -27.78 -31.80
C ALA A 272 16.11 -26.71 -31.01
N ARG A 273 16.57 -27.05 -29.80
CA ARG A 273 17.45 -26.21 -28.97
C ARG A 273 18.88 -26.20 -29.49
N ALA A 274 19.43 -27.35 -29.86
CA ALA A 274 20.78 -27.45 -30.43
C ALA A 274 20.88 -26.68 -31.75
N GLU A 275 19.87 -26.82 -32.63
CA GLU A 275 19.78 -26.07 -33.90
C GLU A 275 19.71 -24.55 -33.67
N LEU A 276 18.92 -24.09 -32.69
CA LEU A 276 18.81 -22.68 -32.35
C LEU A 276 20.12 -22.13 -31.77
N LEU A 277 20.78 -22.86 -30.87
CA LEU A 277 22.07 -22.45 -30.28
C LEU A 277 23.18 -22.38 -31.32
N ALA A 278 23.25 -23.34 -32.24
CA ALA A 278 24.21 -23.33 -33.35
C ALA A 278 24.01 -22.09 -34.23
N GLY A 279 22.79 -21.87 -34.73
CA GLY A 279 22.50 -20.72 -35.59
C GLY A 279 22.70 -19.36 -34.91
N LEU A 280 22.43 -19.24 -33.59
CA LEU A 280 22.72 -18.01 -32.85
C LEU A 280 24.24 -17.74 -32.78
N ARG A 281 25.04 -18.79 -32.51
CA ARG A 281 26.50 -18.70 -32.46
C ARG A 281 27.11 -18.39 -33.83
N GLU A 282 26.55 -18.94 -34.92
CA GLU A 282 26.91 -18.62 -36.31
C GLU A 282 26.65 -17.14 -36.67
N LEU A 283 25.60 -16.53 -36.10
CA LEU A 283 25.31 -15.10 -36.24
C LEU A 283 26.14 -14.19 -35.31
N GLY A 284 27.11 -14.75 -34.58
CA GLY A 284 27.95 -14.01 -33.62
C GLY A 284 27.25 -13.61 -32.33
N VAL A 285 26.08 -14.19 -32.03
CA VAL A 285 25.40 -14.00 -30.74
C VAL A 285 26.05 -14.90 -29.70
N LEU A 286 26.41 -14.34 -28.54
CA LEU A 286 26.89 -15.11 -27.40
C LEU A 286 25.68 -15.79 -26.75
N ALA A 287 25.55 -17.11 -26.89
CA ALA A 287 24.42 -17.88 -26.37
C ALA A 287 24.89 -19.04 -25.49
N TRP A 288 24.33 -19.16 -24.29
CA TRP A 288 24.70 -20.17 -23.29
C TRP A 288 23.85 -21.43 -23.41
N ASP A 289 24.42 -22.58 -23.02
CA ASP A 289 23.71 -23.86 -23.05
C ASP A 289 22.66 -23.92 -21.93
N SER A 290 21.45 -24.35 -22.31
CA SER A 290 20.27 -24.43 -21.44
C SER A 290 19.72 -25.84 -21.42
N ASP A 291 19.14 -26.23 -20.29
CA ASP A 291 18.56 -27.55 -20.07
C ASP A 291 17.07 -27.60 -20.44
N THR A 292 16.42 -26.44 -20.64
CA THR A 292 14.96 -26.30 -20.83
C THR A 292 14.56 -25.57 -22.13
N ASN A 293 13.31 -25.07 -22.22
CA ASN A 293 12.67 -24.57 -23.45
C ASN A 293 12.94 -23.08 -23.77
N TYR A 294 14.06 -22.53 -23.32
CA TYR A 294 14.52 -21.17 -23.65
C TYR A 294 16.04 -21.07 -23.48
N VAL A 295 16.67 -20.07 -24.11
CA VAL A 295 18.10 -19.79 -24.03
C VAL A 295 18.33 -18.33 -23.62
N LEU A 296 19.41 -18.09 -22.86
CA LEU A 296 19.92 -16.76 -22.56
C LEU A 296 20.99 -16.39 -23.58
N CYS A 297 21.01 -15.12 -24.02
CA CYS A 297 21.97 -14.61 -24.99
C CYS A 297 22.44 -13.19 -24.64
N SER A 298 23.68 -12.84 -24.99
CA SER A 298 24.20 -11.47 -24.98
C SER A 298 24.55 -11.03 -26.40
N LEU A 299 24.21 -9.77 -26.68
CA LEU A 299 24.33 -9.12 -27.98
C LEU A 299 25.54 -8.15 -28.04
N ARG A 300 26.33 -8.05 -26.96
CA ARG A 300 27.44 -7.10 -26.84
C ARG A 300 28.50 -7.24 -27.94
N ALA A 301 28.78 -8.46 -28.38
CA ALA A 301 29.70 -8.76 -29.48
C ALA A 301 29.25 -8.17 -30.83
N LEU A 302 27.96 -7.82 -30.96
CA LEU A 302 27.35 -7.22 -32.14
C LEU A 302 27.00 -5.73 -31.93
N GLY A 303 27.33 -5.15 -30.77
CA GLY A 303 27.00 -3.76 -30.42
C GLY A 303 25.50 -3.48 -30.31
N TRP A 304 24.67 -4.50 -30.08
CA TRP A 304 23.22 -4.36 -29.90
C TRP A 304 22.83 -4.39 -28.42
N THR A 305 21.82 -3.59 -28.09
CA THR A 305 21.09 -3.69 -26.82
C THR A 305 19.84 -4.55 -27.02
N GLY A 306 19.39 -5.26 -25.99
CA GLY A 306 18.21 -6.13 -26.03
C GLY A 306 16.96 -5.37 -26.42
N ARG A 307 16.77 -4.15 -25.88
CA ARG A 307 15.70 -3.22 -26.26
C ARG A 307 15.77 -2.82 -27.74
N GLY A 308 16.96 -2.51 -28.25
CA GLY A 308 17.17 -2.14 -29.64
C GLY A 308 16.84 -3.28 -30.59
N LEU A 309 17.30 -4.51 -30.27
CA LEU A 309 16.98 -5.70 -31.06
C LEU A 309 15.49 -6.05 -30.98
N GLN A 310 14.89 -5.98 -29.79
CA GLN A 310 13.45 -6.20 -29.61
C GLN A 310 12.61 -5.30 -30.51
N GLU A 311 13.00 -4.04 -30.70
CA GLU A 311 12.30 -3.15 -31.61
C GLU A 311 12.48 -3.52 -33.09
N ALA A 312 13.70 -3.85 -33.51
CA ALA A 312 13.99 -4.26 -34.88
C ALA A 312 13.31 -5.59 -35.26
N MET A 313 13.20 -6.54 -34.31
CA MET A 313 12.50 -7.81 -34.46
C MET A 313 10.97 -7.64 -34.39
N GLY A 314 10.49 -6.80 -33.47
CA GLY A 314 9.07 -6.55 -33.24
C GLY A 314 8.37 -5.96 -34.47
N ARG A 315 9.00 -4.98 -35.13
CA ARG A 315 8.54 -4.44 -36.42
C ARG A 315 8.37 -5.54 -37.49
N ARG A 316 9.23 -6.57 -37.47
CA ARG A 316 9.21 -7.73 -38.38
C ARG A 316 8.25 -8.85 -37.94
N GLY A 317 7.53 -8.68 -36.82
CA GLY A 317 6.55 -9.64 -36.31
C GLY A 317 7.17 -10.75 -35.46
N ILE A 318 8.32 -10.52 -34.82
CA ILE A 318 8.95 -11.46 -33.89
C ILE A 318 9.19 -10.75 -32.55
N LEU A 319 8.60 -11.27 -31.48
CA LEU A 319 8.72 -10.68 -30.14
C LEU A 319 9.77 -11.44 -29.32
N ILE A 320 10.76 -10.74 -28.78
CA ILE A 320 11.81 -11.31 -27.93
C ILE A 320 11.81 -10.64 -26.55
N ARG A 321 12.27 -11.35 -25.51
CA ARG A 321 12.32 -10.83 -24.15
C ARG A 321 13.61 -10.02 -23.94
N ASP A 322 13.46 -8.75 -23.58
CA ASP A 322 14.54 -7.93 -23.02
C ASP A 322 14.93 -8.53 -21.65
N ALA A 323 16.20 -8.92 -21.47
CA ALA A 323 16.66 -9.56 -20.24
C ALA A 323 17.34 -8.58 -19.25
N SER A 324 17.50 -7.31 -19.62
CA SER A 324 18.00 -6.25 -18.72
C SER A 324 17.11 -5.99 -17.49
N LEU A 325 15.87 -6.47 -17.53
CA LEU A 325 14.91 -6.42 -16.42
C LEU A 325 15.14 -7.51 -15.35
N PHE A 326 16.11 -8.40 -15.51
CA PHE A 326 16.51 -9.38 -14.49
C PHE A 326 17.76 -8.88 -13.74
N PRO A 327 17.70 -8.63 -12.42
CA PRO A 327 18.86 -8.17 -11.65
C PRO A 327 20.06 -9.10 -11.81
N GLY A 328 21.20 -8.54 -12.19
CA GLY A 328 22.42 -9.28 -12.54
C GLY A 328 22.71 -9.38 -14.04
N LEU A 329 21.85 -8.84 -14.92
CA LEU A 329 22.10 -8.69 -16.36
C LEU A 329 22.10 -7.22 -16.79
N ASP A 330 22.88 -6.91 -17.84
CA ASP A 330 22.95 -5.59 -18.47
C ASP A 330 22.03 -5.46 -19.70
N ASP A 331 22.07 -4.30 -20.37
CA ASP A 331 21.23 -3.99 -21.53
C ASP A 331 21.62 -4.73 -22.82
N SER A 332 22.68 -5.54 -22.82
CA SER A 332 23.05 -6.41 -23.95
C SER A 332 22.30 -7.75 -23.98
N TYR A 333 21.62 -8.14 -22.89
CA TYR A 333 21.04 -9.48 -22.78
C TYR A 333 19.60 -9.59 -23.31
N VAL A 334 19.30 -10.74 -23.91
CA VAL A 334 17.95 -11.16 -24.31
C VAL A 334 17.70 -12.62 -23.96
N ARG A 335 16.43 -12.99 -23.75
CA ARG A 335 15.99 -14.38 -23.60
C ARG A 335 15.12 -14.79 -24.79
N LEU A 336 15.38 -15.97 -25.34
CA LEU A 336 14.68 -16.50 -26.51
C LEU A 336 14.09 -17.87 -26.16
N ALA A 337 12.77 -18.04 -26.29
CA ALA A 337 12.14 -19.36 -26.17
C ALA A 337 12.58 -20.31 -27.31
N VAL A 338 12.63 -21.62 -27.08
CA VAL A 338 12.80 -22.60 -28.15
C VAL A 338 11.42 -22.90 -28.75
N LYS A 339 11.26 -22.85 -30.08
CA LYS A 339 10.01 -23.21 -30.79
C LYS A 339 10.29 -24.33 -31.81
N LEU A 340 9.32 -24.64 -32.68
CA LEU A 340 9.49 -25.63 -33.74
C LEU A 340 10.65 -25.24 -34.68
N PRO A 341 11.42 -26.19 -35.25
CA PRO A 341 12.56 -25.91 -36.14
C PRO A 341 12.29 -24.88 -37.24
N GLN A 342 11.14 -24.98 -37.92
CA GLN A 342 10.70 -24.02 -38.94
C GLN A 342 10.53 -22.58 -38.44
N MET A 343 10.14 -22.42 -37.17
CA MET A 343 10.02 -21.10 -36.52
C MET A 343 11.41 -20.60 -36.13
N ASN A 344 12.28 -21.47 -35.59
CA ASN A 344 13.64 -21.12 -35.19
C ASN A 344 14.47 -20.67 -36.41
N ARG A 345 14.33 -21.34 -37.56
CA ARG A 345 14.93 -20.90 -38.84
C ARG A 345 14.43 -19.52 -39.28
N ARG A 346 13.14 -19.21 -39.11
CA ARG A 346 12.59 -17.87 -39.38
C ARG A 346 13.14 -16.82 -38.42
N LEU A 347 13.28 -17.13 -37.13
CA LEU A 347 13.95 -16.26 -36.16
C LEU A 347 15.39 -15.95 -36.59
N LEU A 348 16.18 -16.98 -36.92
CA LEU A 348 17.58 -16.85 -37.34
C LEU A 348 17.73 -16.04 -38.63
N ALA A 349 16.89 -16.28 -39.64
CA ALA A 349 16.89 -15.51 -40.88
C ALA A 349 16.62 -14.01 -40.63
N VAL A 350 15.62 -13.70 -39.80
CA VAL A 350 15.26 -12.31 -39.46
C VAL A 350 16.33 -11.63 -38.59
N LEU A 351 17.01 -12.38 -37.70
CA LEU A 351 18.18 -11.86 -36.99
C LEU A 351 19.33 -11.52 -37.96
N ALA A 352 19.60 -12.39 -38.94
CA ALA A 352 20.63 -12.15 -39.96
C ALA A 352 20.34 -10.89 -40.80
N GLU A 353 19.08 -10.69 -41.21
CA GLU A 353 18.62 -9.47 -41.89
C GLU A 353 18.90 -8.22 -41.04
N VAL A 354 18.43 -8.22 -39.79
CA VAL A 354 18.56 -7.08 -38.85
C VAL A 354 20.03 -6.73 -38.57
N PHE A 355 20.89 -7.74 -38.38
CA PHE A 355 22.32 -7.53 -38.17
C PHE A 355 23.02 -7.01 -39.44
N ALA A 356 22.65 -7.52 -40.62
CA ALA A 356 23.21 -7.11 -41.90
C ALA A 356 22.77 -5.70 -42.33
N GLU A 357 21.58 -5.23 -41.95
CA GLU A 357 21.12 -3.86 -42.18
C GLU A 357 21.96 -2.85 -41.40
N ARG A 358 22.08 -3.03 -40.08
CA ARG A 358 22.81 -2.08 -39.22
C ARG A 358 24.30 -1.97 -39.57
N GLN A 359 24.92 -3.04 -40.10
CA GLN A 359 26.27 -2.97 -40.65
C GLN A 359 26.39 -2.10 -41.90
N ARG A 360 25.33 -1.95 -42.70
CA ARG A 360 25.29 -1.01 -43.85
C ARG A 360 25.09 0.42 -43.36
N GLU A 361 24.16 0.63 -42.44
CA GLU A 361 23.89 1.95 -41.84
C GLU A 361 25.12 2.53 -41.13
N GLY A 362 25.84 1.71 -40.35
CA GLY A 362 27.07 2.11 -39.67
C GLY A 362 28.19 2.52 -40.64
N ARG A 363 28.35 1.80 -41.76
CA ARG A 363 29.29 2.18 -42.83
C ARG A 363 28.88 3.47 -43.53
N GLY A 364 27.57 3.69 -43.72
CA GLY A 364 27.02 4.94 -44.26
C GLY A 364 27.28 6.14 -43.35
N ARG A 365 27.05 6.01 -42.03
CA ARG A 365 27.36 7.07 -41.05
C ARG A 365 28.85 7.38 -40.97
N ALA A 366 29.72 6.36 -40.89
CA ALA A 366 31.17 6.59 -40.86
C ALA A 366 31.67 7.37 -42.09
N ALA A 367 31.10 7.12 -43.28
CA ALA A 367 31.41 7.88 -44.48
C ALA A 367 30.91 9.34 -44.43
N ALA A 368 29.74 9.60 -43.81
CA ALA A 368 29.20 10.94 -43.64
C ALA A 368 29.93 11.76 -42.55
N GLU A 369 30.31 11.12 -41.44
CA GLU A 369 31.07 11.73 -40.34
C GLU A 369 32.49 12.09 -40.79
N ALA A 370 33.13 11.25 -41.61
CA ALA A 370 34.40 11.57 -42.26
C ALA A 370 34.31 12.79 -43.22
N ALA A 371 33.16 13.02 -43.85
CA ALA A 371 32.92 14.21 -44.67
C ALA A 371 32.65 15.47 -43.81
N ALA A 372 31.92 15.33 -42.70
CA ALA A 372 31.63 16.44 -41.79
C ALA A 372 32.88 16.96 -41.06
N ALA A 373 33.82 16.07 -40.70
CA ALA A 373 35.06 16.43 -40.01
C ALA A 373 35.99 17.38 -40.81
N GLY A 374 35.82 17.48 -42.13
CA GLY A 374 36.63 18.35 -42.99
C GLY A 374 36.22 19.82 -43.06
N ALA A 375 35.10 20.22 -42.43
CA ALA A 375 34.41 21.48 -42.75
C ALA A 375 34.46 22.59 -41.67
N ALA A 376 35.12 22.38 -40.51
CA ALA A 376 34.93 23.23 -39.33
C ALA A 376 36.24 23.70 -38.65
N GLN A 377 37.00 24.60 -39.29
CA GLN A 377 38.09 25.36 -38.63
C GLN A 377 38.27 26.78 -39.22
N THR A 378 37.73 27.82 -38.56
CA THR A 378 38.23 29.21 -38.67
C THR A 378 37.75 30.17 -37.56
N ALA A 379 38.70 30.57 -36.69
CA ALA A 379 38.85 31.88 -36.00
C ALA A 379 37.84 32.38 -34.91
N PRO A 380 38.26 33.32 -34.01
CA PRO A 380 37.62 33.57 -32.70
C PRO A 380 37.40 35.09 -32.32
N TYR A 381 37.59 35.47 -31.03
CA TYR A 381 37.46 36.80 -30.34
C TYR A 381 36.04 37.16 -29.82
N ALA A 382 35.82 37.88 -28.70
CA ALA A 382 36.63 38.24 -27.51
C ALA A 382 35.74 38.78 -26.33
N VAL A 383 36.34 39.41 -25.30
CA VAL A 383 35.74 39.73 -23.96
C VAL A 383 35.87 41.22 -23.59
N GLU A 384 34.85 41.81 -22.92
CA GLU A 384 34.83 42.94 -21.94
C GLU A 384 33.36 43.42 -21.73
N GLY A 385 32.90 44.12 -20.66
CA GLY A 385 33.47 44.46 -19.34
C GLY A 385 32.71 45.64 -18.64
N LEU A 386 32.47 45.56 -17.31
CA LEU A 386 31.98 46.64 -16.38
C LEU A 386 30.52 47.17 -16.58
N GLY A 387 29.81 47.82 -15.62
CA GLY A 387 29.99 48.02 -14.16
C GLY A 387 29.03 49.08 -13.52
N ALA A 388 28.85 49.01 -12.18
CA ALA A 388 28.41 50.06 -11.20
C ALA A 388 26.93 50.57 -11.03
N GLU A 389 26.38 50.32 -9.82
CA GLU A 389 25.72 51.23 -8.82
C GLU A 389 24.39 52.02 -9.04
N ALA A 390 23.76 52.39 -7.89
CA ALA A 390 22.53 53.21 -7.68
C ALA A 390 22.89 54.46 -6.79
N PRO A 391 22.03 55.26 -6.06
CA PRO A 391 20.75 54.95 -5.37
C PRO A 391 19.68 56.11 -5.22
N ALA A 392 18.69 55.94 -4.30
CA ALA A 392 17.85 56.95 -3.60
C ALA A 392 16.75 57.71 -4.39
N SER A 393 15.58 58.17 -3.87
CA SER A 393 14.88 58.15 -2.55
C SER A 393 13.33 58.34 -2.80
N SER A 394 12.35 58.61 -1.91
CA SER A 394 12.22 59.07 -0.49
C SER A 394 10.81 58.72 0.10
N GLY A 395 10.37 59.35 1.22
CA GLY A 395 9.02 59.20 1.87
C GLY A 395 8.06 60.40 1.64
N PRO A 396 7.08 60.77 2.53
CA PRO A 396 6.88 60.37 3.94
C PRO A 396 5.38 60.08 4.35
N ASP A 397 5.04 60.26 5.64
CA ASP A 397 3.84 59.77 6.37
C ASP A 397 2.67 60.78 6.64
N ALA A 398 1.47 60.21 6.91
CA ALA A 398 0.39 60.65 7.85
C ALA A 398 -0.51 61.90 7.55
N PRO A 399 -1.65 62.15 8.27
CA PRO A 399 -2.80 61.23 8.49
C PRO A 399 -4.24 61.88 8.55
N LEU A 400 -5.26 61.03 8.78
CA LEU A 400 -6.60 61.27 9.43
C LEU A 400 -7.80 61.96 8.72
N SER A 401 -8.83 61.13 8.39
CA SER A 401 -10.29 61.30 8.68
C SER A 401 -11.12 62.41 7.98
N PRO A 402 -12.48 62.30 7.82
CA PRO A 402 -13.47 61.55 8.64
C PRO A 402 -14.36 60.54 7.88
N ALA A 403 -15.42 60.04 8.54
CA ALA A 403 -16.13 58.80 8.22
C ALA A 403 -17.38 58.92 7.32
N GLY A 404 -17.73 57.82 6.63
CA GLY A 404 -19.00 57.61 5.95
C GLY A 404 -19.13 56.19 5.38
N ALA A 405 -20.30 55.54 5.61
CA ALA A 405 -20.65 54.16 5.24
C ALA A 405 -19.79 53.03 5.85
N GLY A 406 -20.45 52.01 6.42
CA GLY A 406 -19.80 50.79 6.92
C GLY A 406 -19.63 49.75 5.79
N PRO A 407 -18.54 48.96 5.79
CA PRO A 407 -18.29 47.99 4.74
C PRO A 407 -19.25 46.79 4.80
N SER A 408 -19.65 46.30 3.63
CA SER A 408 -20.20 44.96 3.48
C SER A 408 -19.17 43.92 3.98
N ARG A 409 -19.62 42.81 4.56
CA ARG A 409 -18.72 41.71 4.93
C ARG A 409 -18.14 41.11 3.65
N ARG A 410 -16.84 41.30 3.43
CA ARG A 410 -16.09 40.72 2.32
C ARG A 410 -16.16 39.19 2.41
N ARG A 411 -16.68 38.56 1.36
CA ARG A 411 -16.76 37.09 1.24
C ARG A 411 -15.35 36.55 0.97
N GLY A 412 -14.89 35.60 1.75
CA GLY A 412 -13.55 35.00 1.60
C GLY A 412 -13.37 34.27 0.27
N SER A 413 -12.14 34.22 -0.22
CA SER A 413 -11.76 33.45 -1.41
C SER A 413 -11.74 31.95 -1.11
N VAL A 414 -11.76 31.12 -2.17
CA VAL A 414 -11.60 29.67 -2.08
C VAL A 414 -10.45 29.16 -2.96
N VAL A 415 -9.85 28.04 -2.57
CA VAL A 415 -9.00 27.21 -3.43
C VAL A 415 -9.29 25.74 -3.12
N MET A 416 -9.31 24.87 -4.13
CA MET A 416 -9.74 23.48 -3.96
C MET A 416 -8.67 22.47 -4.36
N LEU A 417 -8.43 21.47 -3.52
CA LEU A 417 -7.55 20.34 -3.79
C LEU A 417 -8.38 19.12 -4.15
N GLN A 418 -8.39 18.77 -5.43
CA GLN A 418 -8.92 17.50 -5.91
C GLN A 418 -7.76 16.53 -6.16
N GLY A 419 -8.07 15.25 -6.39
CA GLY A 419 -7.03 14.23 -6.54
C GLY A 419 -7.43 13.19 -7.57
N THR A 420 -6.47 12.63 -8.30
CA THR A 420 -6.73 11.58 -9.29
C THR A 420 -7.26 10.28 -8.67
N ALA A 421 -7.07 10.09 -7.35
CA ALA A 421 -7.59 8.98 -6.56
C ALA A 421 -7.74 9.34 -5.05
N SER A 422 -8.28 8.41 -4.27
CA SER A 422 -8.19 8.40 -2.79
C SER A 422 -6.76 8.17 -2.29
N ASP A 423 -6.37 8.77 -1.17
CA ASP A 423 -5.01 8.72 -0.59
C ASP A 423 -3.88 9.18 -1.55
N VAL A 424 -4.14 10.18 -2.39
CA VAL A 424 -3.05 10.93 -3.07
C VAL A 424 -2.41 12.02 -2.17
N GLY A 425 -2.72 12.01 -0.87
CA GLY A 425 -2.23 12.99 0.12
C GLY A 425 -3.01 14.31 0.21
N LYS A 426 -4.26 14.36 -0.31
CA LYS A 426 -5.13 15.56 -0.27
C LYS A 426 -5.24 16.19 1.13
N SER A 427 -5.54 15.39 2.15
CA SER A 427 -5.74 15.92 3.52
C SER A 427 -4.49 16.57 4.10
N LEU A 428 -3.30 16.01 3.83
CA LEU A 428 -2.02 16.59 4.26
C LEU A 428 -1.69 17.87 3.49
N LEU A 429 -1.87 17.90 2.16
CA LEU A 429 -1.65 19.13 1.38
C LEU A 429 -2.62 20.25 1.76
N THR A 430 -3.86 19.89 2.12
CA THR A 430 -4.85 20.85 2.66
C THR A 430 -4.37 21.41 4.00
N ALA A 431 -3.93 20.55 4.94
CA ALA A 431 -3.35 21.01 6.22
C ALA A 431 -2.07 21.85 6.03
N ALA A 432 -1.24 21.52 5.03
CA ALA A 432 -0.05 22.29 4.69
C ALA A 432 -0.41 23.71 4.22
N LEU A 433 -1.35 23.83 3.27
CA LEU A 433 -1.80 25.13 2.76
C LEU A 433 -2.53 25.96 3.82
N CYS A 434 -3.34 25.33 4.67
CA CYS A 434 -3.91 25.95 5.86
C CYS A 434 -2.80 26.54 6.76
N ARG A 435 -1.75 25.77 7.06
CA ARG A 435 -0.65 26.24 7.91
C ARG A 435 0.19 27.33 7.26
N ILE A 436 0.44 27.24 5.96
CA ILE A 436 1.14 28.26 5.16
C ILE A 436 0.34 29.58 5.22
N LEU A 437 -0.93 29.57 4.80
CA LEU A 437 -1.79 30.75 4.80
C LEU A 437 -1.93 31.41 6.18
N LEU A 438 -1.95 30.62 7.25
CA LEU A 438 -1.92 31.12 8.64
C LEU A 438 -0.60 31.83 8.97
N GLN A 439 0.55 31.22 8.65
CA GLN A 439 1.87 31.83 8.84
C GLN A 439 2.03 33.13 8.03
N ASP A 440 1.41 33.18 6.85
CA ASP A 440 1.38 34.33 5.94
C ASP A 440 0.26 35.34 6.29
N GLY A 441 -0.33 35.23 7.49
CA GLY A 441 -1.21 36.24 8.09
C GLY A 441 -2.67 36.23 7.64
N ARG A 442 -3.12 35.22 6.89
CA ARG A 442 -4.53 35.09 6.47
C ARG A 442 -5.34 34.30 7.50
N ARG A 443 -6.58 34.74 7.76
CA ARG A 443 -7.54 33.94 8.54
C ARG A 443 -8.07 32.85 7.61
N VAL A 444 -7.73 31.60 7.88
CA VAL A 444 -7.96 30.48 6.97
C VAL A 444 -8.70 29.34 7.67
N ALA A 445 -9.59 28.66 6.96
CA ALA A 445 -10.29 27.46 7.45
C ALA A 445 -10.31 26.34 6.40
N PRO A 446 -10.32 25.06 6.81
CA PRO A 446 -10.53 23.94 5.92
C PRO A 446 -12.03 23.71 5.64
N PHE A 447 -12.33 23.05 4.51
CA PHE A 447 -13.68 22.61 4.19
C PHE A 447 -13.69 21.31 3.39
N LYS A 448 -14.39 20.28 3.88
CA LYS A 448 -14.68 19.03 3.14
C LYS A 448 -16.19 18.75 3.26
N SER A 449 -16.94 19.11 2.21
CA SER A 449 -18.40 19.09 2.17
C SER A 449 -19.02 17.79 2.68
N GLN A 450 -18.46 16.66 2.22
CA GLN A 450 -18.80 15.32 2.69
C GLN A 450 -17.50 14.54 2.88
N ASN A 451 -17.30 13.96 4.07
CA ASN A 451 -16.27 12.95 4.31
C ASN A 451 -16.94 11.58 4.58
N MET A 452 -16.25 10.48 4.25
CA MET A 452 -16.66 9.13 4.60
C MET A 452 -15.59 8.53 5.50
N SER A 453 -15.77 8.72 6.80
CA SER A 453 -14.72 8.51 7.79
C SER A 453 -15.23 7.71 8.98
N LEU A 454 -14.38 6.83 9.49
CA LEU A 454 -14.66 6.08 10.71
C LEU A 454 -14.16 6.83 11.96
N ASN A 455 -13.13 7.66 11.87
CA ASN A 455 -12.62 8.39 13.03
C ASN A 455 -13.24 9.78 13.14
N SER A 456 -13.57 10.20 14.36
CA SER A 456 -14.18 11.51 14.58
C SER A 456 -13.33 12.41 15.47
N TYR A 457 -13.43 13.71 15.19
CA TYR A 457 -13.03 14.78 16.08
C TYR A 457 -14.31 15.36 16.73
N VAL A 458 -14.27 15.67 18.02
CA VAL A 458 -15.39 16.30 18.74
C VAL A 458 -15.17 17.81 18.78
N THR A 459 -16.11 18.57 18.23
CA THR A 459 -16.07 20.05 18.24
C THR A 459 -16.32 20.59 19.66
N PRO A 460 -15.96 21.85 19.97
CA PRO A 460 -16.18 22.44 21.30
C PRO A 460 -17.64 22.41 21.77
N ASP A 461 -18.59 22.46 20.83
CA ASP A 461 -20.03 22.37 21.08
C ASP A 461 -20.59 20.94 21.05
N GLY A 462 -19.73 19.93 21.22
CA GLY A 462 -20.11 18.54 21.46
C GLY A 462 -20.65 17.80 20.24
N LYS A 463 -20.22 18.16 19.03
CA LYS A 463 -20.67 17.56 17.77
C LYS A 463 -19.52 16.85 17.05
N GLU A 464 -19.84 15.99 16.08
CA GLU A 464 -18.85 15.14 15.40
C GLU A 464 -18.46 15.64 13.99
N ILE A 465 -17.17 15.64 13.67
CA ILE A 465 -16.66 15.79 12.29
C ILE A 465 -15.62 14.71 11.94
N GLY A 466 -15.31 14.53 10.66
CA GLY A 466 -14.22 13.65 10.22
C GLY A 466 -12.85 14.07 10.81
N ARG A 467 -12.05 13.09 11.28
CA ARG A 467 -10.79 13.35 12.00
C ARG A 467 -9.80 14.21 11.22
N ALA A 468 -9.72 14.03 9.90
CA ALA A 468 -8.85 14.82 9.02
C ALA A 468 -9.18 16.33 9.04
N GLN A 469 -10.46 16.70 9.14
CA GLN A 469 -10.88 18.11 9.19
C GLN A 469 -10.62 18.73 10.57
N GLY A 470 -10.66 17.93 11.63
CA GLY A 470 -10.14 18.32 12.95
C GLY A 470 -8.65 18.63 12.90
N MET A 471 -7.82 17.74 12.34
CA MET A 471 -6.39 17.99 12.15
C MET A 471 -6.11 19.24 11.27
N GLN A 472 -6.94 19.49 10.25
CA GLN A 472 -6.82 20.69 9.42
C GLN A 472 -7.20 21.97 10.18
N ALA A 473 -8.13 21.90 11.15
CA ALA A 473 -8.46 23.01 12.05
C ALA A 473 -7.32 23.28 13.06
N ASP A 474 -6.70 22.22 13.61
CA ASP A 474 -5.47 22.32 14.41
C ASP A 474 -4.36 23.03 13.62
N ALA A 475 -4.15 22.66 12.35
CA ALA A 475 -3.18 23.32 11.48
C ALA A 475 -3.47 24.82 11.30
N CYS A 476 -4.74 25.21 11.18
CA CYS A 476 -5.21 26.60 11.17
C CYS A 476 -5.14 27.32 12.53
N ARG A 477 -4.86 26.61 13.64
CA ARG A 477 -4.99 27.11 15.02
C ARG A 477 -6.38 27.71 15.34
N ILE A 478 -7.44 27.12 14.80
CA ILE A 478 -8.84 27.53 15.07
C ILE A 478 -9.63 26.36 15.66
N PRO A 479 -10.65 26.62 16.50
CA PRO A 479 -11.51 25.55 17.01
C PRO A 479 -12.27 24.87 15.86
N ALA A 480 -12.22 23.54 15.79
CA ALA A 480 -12.92 22.77 14.78
C ALA A 480 -14.44 22.97 14.88
N THR A 481 -15.13 23.18 13.75
CA THR A 481 -16.59 23.36 13.71
C THR A 481 -17.26 22.44 12.70
N THR A 482 -18.56 22.20 12.90
CA THR A 482 -19.38 21.38 12.00
C THR A 482 -19.67 22.03 10.64
N ASP A 483 -19.18 23.24 10.38
CA ASP A 483 -19.20 23.84 9.05
C ASP A 483 -17.98 23.41 8.21
N MET A 484 -16.87 23.01 8.84
CA MET A 484 -15.68 22.49 8.15
C MET A 484 -15.92 21.09 7.54
N ASN A 485 -16.85 20.33 8.11
CA ASN A 485 -17.33 19.07 7.56
C ASN A 485 -18.83 18.91 7.88
N PRO A 486 -19.73 19.46 7.03
CA PRO A 486 -21.15 19.49 7.31
C PRO A 486 -21.84 18.13 7.13
N ILE A 487 -21.25 17.21 6.37
CA ILE A 487 -21.76 15.85 6.17
C ILE A 487 -20.64 14.84 6.45
N LEU A 488 -20.91 13.90 7.36
CA LEU A 488 -20.02 12.81 7.70
C LEU A 488 -20.77 11.48 7.52
N LEU A 489 -20.26 10.64 6.63
CA LEU A 489 -20.78 9.30 6.40
C LEU A 489 -19.95 8.29 7.20
N LYS A 490 -20.62 7.51 8.04
CA LYS A 490 -19.98 6.44 8.84
C LYS A 490 -20.44 5.08 8.32
N PRO A 491 -19.57 4.32 7.61
CA PRO A 491 -19.91 2.99 7.10
C PRO A 491 -20.40 2.03 8.19
N LYS A 492 -21.44 1.27 7.87
CA LYS A 492 -22.01 0.17 8.68
C LYS A 492 -21.97 -1.14 7.88
N LYS A 493 -22.59 -2.20 8.40
CA LYS A 493 -22.76 -3.49 7.69
C LYS A 493 -23.65 -3.30 6.44
N ASP A 494 -23.57 -4.25 5.50
CA ASP A 494 -24.55 -4.41 4.40
C ASP A 494 -24.78 -3.19 3.48
N MET A 495 -23.72 -2.46 3.13
CA MET A 495 -23.74 -1.27 2.24
C MET A 495 -24.57 -0.08 2.76
N VAL A 496 -24.87 -0.06 4.06
CA VAL A 496 -25.48 1.06 4.78
C VAL A 496 -24.40 2.00 5.32
N ALA A 497 -24.69 3.30 5.37
CA ALA A 497 -23.91 4.27 6.13
C ALA A 497 -24.83 5.10 7.03
N GLN A 498 -24.37 5.40 8.25
CA GLN A 498 -24.99 6.43 9.06
C GLN A 498 -24.62 7.81 8.48
N VAL A 499 -25.63 8.59 8.12
CA VAL A 499 -25.48 9.99 7.75
C VAL A 499 -25.48 10.84 9.02
N VAL A 500 -24.41 11.58 9.22
CA VAL A 500 -24.25 12.58 10.29
C VAL A 500 -24.23 13.96 9.63
N VAL A 501 -25.12 14.86 10.06
CA VAL A 501 -25.37 16.17 9.45
C VAL A 501 -25.14 17.25 10.50
N HIS A 502 -24.24 18.18 10.20
CA HIS A 502 -23.65 19.12 11.17
C HIS A 502 -23.34 18.43 12.52
N GLY A 503 -22.64 17.29 12.44
CA GLY A 503 -22.18 16.52 13.59
C GLY A 503 -23.26 15.92 14.50
N ARG A 504 -24.51 15.83 14.04
CA ARG A 504 -25.60 15.08 14.68
C ARG A 504 -26.08 13.93 13.79
N PRO A 505 -26.38 12.73 14.32
CA PRO A 505 -26.97 11.65 13.52
C PRO A 505 -28.30 12.11 12.88
N TYR A 506 -28.46 11.84 11.58
CA TYR A 506 -29.68 12.12 10.82
C TYR A 506 -30.43 10.81 10.54
N GLN A 507 -29.84 9.90 9.76
CA GLN A 507 -30.45 8.61 9.43
C GLN A 507 -29.40 7.60 8.95
N ASP A 508 -29.64 6.30 9.18
CA ASP A 508 -28.94 5.22 8.48
C ASP A 508 -29.56 5.04 7.08
N LEU A 509 -28.76 5.20 6.03
CA LEU A 509 -29.21 5.08 4.63
C LEU A 509 -28.31 4.13 3.85
N ASP A 510 -28.91 3.33 2.97
CA ASP A 510 -28.18 2.60 1.94
C ASP A 510 -27.66 3.56 0.85
N ALA A 511 -26.63 3.13 0.11
CA ALA A 511 -25.99 3.94 -0.92
C ALA A 511 -26.92 4.43 -2.05
N ARG A 512 -28.05 3.74 -2.31
CA ARG A 512 -29.04 4.14 -3.31
C ARG A 512 -30.01 5.17 -2.74
N THR A 513 -30.60 4.92 -1.56
CA THR A 513 -31.52 5.89 -0.93
C THR A 513 -30.81 7.20 -0.61
N TYR A 514 -29.55 7.15 -0.16
CA TYR A 514 -28.69 8.32 0.03
C TYR A 514 -28.59 9.17 -1.25
N ARG A 515 -28.29 8.55 -2.39
CA ARG A 515 -28.21 9.22 -3.69
C ARG A 515 -29.54 9.74 -4.20
N GLU A 516 -30.58 8.92 -4.14
CA GLU A 516 -31.88 9.23 -4.76
C GLU A 516 -32.63 10.32 -4.00
N ARG A 517 -32.51 10.35 -2.66
CA ARG A 517 -33.32 11.24 -1.80
C ARG A 517 -32.53 12.30 -1.04
N TYR A 518 -31.39 11.98 -0.45
CA TYR A 518 -30.71 12.89 0.48
C TYR A 518 -29.73 13.87 -0.19
N LEU A 519 -29.04 13.49 -1.27
CA LEU A 519 -28.11 14.41 -1.95
C LEU A 519 -28.72 15.77 -2.40
N PRO A 520 -30.00 15.88 -2.79
CA PRO A 520 -30.66 17.18 -3.00
C PRO A 520 -30.81 18.05 -1.73
N GLU A 521 -31.01 17.45 -0.55
CA GLU A 521 -31.04 18.16 0.74
C GLU A 521 -29.62 18.58 1.14
N ALA A 522 -28.64 17.68 0.96
CA ALA A 522 -27.22 17.89 1.21
C ALA A 522 -26.65 19.12 0.47
N GLU A 523 -27.09 19.38 -0.76
CA GLU A 523 -26.67 20.55 -1.55
C GLU A 523 -26.93 21.88 -0.82
N GLY A 524 -28.05 22.01 -0.11
CA GLY A 524 -28.35 23.20 0.69
C GLY A 524 -27.40 23.34 1.88
N VAL A 525 -27.30 22.28 2.68
CA VAL A 525 -26.45 22.21 3.89
C VAL A 525 -24.98 22.53 3.55
N VAL A 526 -24.45 21.95 2.47
CA VAL A 526 -23.07 22.18 2.00
C VAL A 526 -22.82 23.63 1.58
N LYS A 527 -23.76 24.25 0.85
CA LYS A 527 -23.62 25.65 0.41
C LYS A 527 -23.68 26.61 1.59
N GLU A 528 -24.61 26.42 2.52
CA GLU A 528 -24.72 27.27 3.70
C GLU A 528 -23.49 27.17 4.62
N ALA A 529 -22.96 25.95 4.83
CA ALA A 529 -21.77 25.73 5.62
C ALA A 529 -20.54 26.44 5.04
N LEU A 530 -20.34 26.31 3.72
CA LEU A 530 -19.26 27.01 3.01
C LEU A 530 -19.44 28.53 3.09
N GLU A 531 -20.66 29.04 2.92
CA GLU A 531 -20.91 30.48 2.99
C GLU A 531 -20.68 31.04 4.40
N ARG A 532 -21.07 30.30 5.45
CA ARG A 532 -20.76 30.68 6.84
C ARG A 532 -19.25 30.78 7.07
N LEU A 533 -18.45 29.80 6.62
CA LEU A 533 -16.99 29.88 6.71
C LEU A 533 -16.42 31.06 5.91
N ARG A 534 -16.88 31.28 4.68
CA ARG A 534 -16.47 32.43 3.83
C ARG A 534 -16.91 33.78 4.40
N SER A 535 -17.90 33.84 5.29
CA SER A 535 -18.35 35.08 5.93
C SER A 535 -17.47 35.56 7.09
N VAL A 536 -16.54 34.72 7.56
CA VAL A 536 -15.64 35.01 8.70
C VAL A 536 -14.15 34.78 8.43
N HIS A 537 -13.77 33.94 7.46
CA HIS A 537 -12.38 33.71 7.05
C HIS A 537 -12.04 34.45 5.75
N ASP A 538 -10.76 34.80 5.56
CA ASP A 538 -10.25 35.43 4.33
C ASP A 538 -10.10 34.41 3.19
N VAL A 539 -9.72 33.17 3.53
CA VAL A 539 -9.56 32.05 2.58
C VAL A 539 -10.18 30.77 3.17
N VAL A 540 -10.86 29.99 2.34
CA VAL A 540 -11.29 28.62 2.69
C VAL A 540 -10.61 27.62 1.76
N VAL A 541 -9.84 26.69 2.34
CA VAL A 541 -9.15 25.62 1.60
C VAL A 541 -10.06 24.41 1.51
N ILE A 542 -10.57 24.13 0.32
CA ILE A 542 -11.54 23.06 0.06
C ILE A 542 -10.81 21.76 -0.27
N GLU A 543 -11.16 20.65 0.38
CA GLU A 543 -10.68 19.32 0.04
C GLU A 543 -11.76 18.52 -0.70
N GLY A 544 -11.43 17.95 -1.86
CA GLY A 544 -12.30 17.01 -2.57
C GLY A 544 -12.22 15.58 -2.02
N ALA A 545 -13.13 14.71 -2.46
CA ALA A 545 -13.18 13.29 -2.04
C ALA A 545 -13.08 12.35 -3.26
N GLY A 546 -12.44 11.18 -3.11
CA GLY A 546 -12.29 10.23 -4.24
C GLY A 546 -11.55 10.86 -5.43
N SER A 547 -12.07 10.65 -6.65
CA SER A 547 -11.61 11.28 -7.90
C SER A 547 -12.72 12.09 -8.58
N PRO A 548 -12.41 13.25 -9.20
CA PRO A 548 -13.41 14.03 -9.94
C PRO A 548 -13.82 13.36 -11.27
N ALA A 549 -13.12 12.32 -11.71
CA ALA A 549 -13.39 11.58 -12.94
C ALA A 549 -14.38 10.40 -12.77
N GLU A 550 -15.04 10.27 -11.62
CA GLU A 550 -16.01 9.19 -11.37
C GLU A 550 -17.35 9.45 -12.10
N VAL A 551 -17.38 9.14 -13.39
CA VAL A 551 -18.51 9.39 -14.33
C VAL A 551 -19.87 8.90 -13.82
N ASN A 552 -19.88 7.87 -12.97
CA ASN A 552 -21.07 7.25 -12.38
C ASN A 552 -21.53 7.89 -11.05
N LEU A 553 -20.89 8.96 -10.56
CA LEU A 553 -21.43 9.82 -9.49
C LEU A 553 -21.65 11.28 -9.94
N LYS A 554 -21.22 11.62 -11.15
CA LYS A 554 -21.12 13.00 -11.67
C LYS A 554 -22.46 13.76 -11.71
N ASP A 555 -23.59 13.08 -11.87
CA ASP A 555 -24.93 13.69 -11.89
C ASP A 555 -25.35 14.29 -10.53
N ARG A 556 -24.77 13.80 -9.43
CA ARG A 556 -25.11 14.16 -8.03
C ARG A 556 -23.88 14.40 -7.16
N ASP A 557 -22.76 14.82 -7.77
CA ASP A 557 -21.56 15.21 -7.05
C ASP A 557 -21.84 16.37 -6.08
N ILE A 558 -21.33 16.25 -4.85
CA ILE A 558 -21.31 17.34 -3.84
C ILE A 558 -19.90 17.55 -3.25
N VAL A 559 -18.89 16.85 -3.76
CA VAL A 559 -17.53 16.76 -3.20
C VAL A 559 -16.42 17.23 -4.14
N ASN A 560 -16.64 17.24 -5.46
CA ASN A 560 -15.61 17.53 -6.45
C ASN A 560 -15.99 18.71 -7.35
N MET A 561 -16.21 18.47 -8.65
CA MET A 561 -16.36 19.51 -9.65
C MET A 561 -17.67 20.29 -9.55
N ARG A 562 -18.75 19.68 -9.06
CA ARG A 562 -20.00 20.40 -8.79
C ARG A 562 -19.88 21.31 -7.58
N LEU A 563 -19.12 20.90 -6.56
CA LEU A 563 -18.74 21.79 -5.45
C LEU A 563 -17.82 22.93 -5.92
N ALA A 564 -16.82 22.63 -6.76
CA ALA A 564 -15.97 23.66 -7.37
C ALA A 564 -16.80 24.68 -8.17
N GLY A 565 -17.83 24.21 -8.90
CA GLY A 565 -18.80 25.08 -9.57
C GLY A 565 -19.60 25.97 -8.63
N TRP A 566 -20.11 25.44 -7.50
CA TRP A 566 -20.86 26.25 -6.51
C TRP A 566 -19.99 27.27 -5.76
N ALA A 567 -18.73 26.93 -5.50
CA ALA A 567 -17.78 27.80 -4.81
C ALA A 567 -17.08 28.81 -5.74
N ASP A 568 -17.21 28.60 -7.06
CA ASP A 568 -16.40 29.15 -8.14
C ASP A 568 -14.88 28.88 -7.98
N ALA A 569 -14.53 27.75 -7.36
CA ALA A 569 -13.17 27.48 -6.91
C ALA A 569 -12.18 27.20 -8.06
N PRO A 570 -10.96 27.76 -8.00
CA PRO A 570 -9.81 27.24 -8.74
C PRO A 570 -9.38 25.90 -8.13
N VAL A 571 -9.16 24.91 -8.98
CA VAL A 571 -8.83 23.53 -8.61
C VAL A 571 -7.35 23.24 -8.87
N LEU A 572 -6.67 22.74 -7.85
CA LEU A 572 -5.39 22.03 -7.98
C LEU A 572 -5.65 20.53 -8.03
N LEU A 573 -5.16 19.86 -9.07
CA LEU A 573 -5.33 18.42 -9.24
C LEU A 573 -4.07 17.67 -8.77
N VAL A 574 -4.19 17.01 -7.64
CA VAL A 574 -3.11 16.23 -7.00
C VAL A 574 -3.03 14.83 -7.61
N ALA A 575 -1.82 14.35 -7.90
CA ALA A 575 -1.58 12.95 -8.28
C ALA A 575 -0.39 12.36 -7.51
N ASP A 576 -0.51 11.07 -7.14
CA ASP A 576 0.51 10.31 -6.42
C ASP A 576 1.43 9.59 -7.43
N ILE A 577 2.73 9.89 -7.40
CA ILE A 577 3.70 9.23 -8.29
C ILE A 577 4.24 7.91 -7.74
N ASP A 578 4.15 7.68 -6.42
CA ASP A 578 4.62 6.47 -5.74
C ASP A 578 3.80 5.23 -6.16
N ARG A 579 2.56 5.47 -6.62
CA ARG A 579 1.66 4.48 -7.22
C ARG A 579 1.93 4.22 -8.72
N GLY A 580 2.81 4.99 -9.34
CA GLY A 580 3.10 4.95 -10.78
C GLY A 580 1.99 5.53 -11.66
N GLY A 581 2.30 5.72 -12.96
CA GLY A 581 1.30 6.14 -13.95
C GLY A 581 0.85 7.61 -13.89
N VAL A 582 1.45 8.44 -13.04
CA VAL A 582 1.03 9.83 -12.71
C VAL A 582 0.51 10.66 -13.90
N PHE A 583 1.25 10.69 -15.01
CA PHE A 583 0.88 11.44 -16.22
C PHE A 583 -0.39 10.92 -16.88
N ALA A 584 -0.59 9.60 -16.92
CA ALA A 584 -1.80 8.98 -17.44
C ALA A 584 -3.00 9.20 -16.51
N SER A 585 -2.78 9.25 -15.19
CA SER A 585 -3.83 9.59 -14.22
C SER A 585 -4.27 11.06 -14.36
N LEU A 586 -3.34 11.99 -14.54
CA LEU A 586 -3.63 13.42 -14.73
C LEU A 586 -4.34 13.68 -16.06
N VAL A 587 -3.77 13.22 -17.19
CA VAL A 587 -4.39 13.38 -18.51
C VAL A 587 -5.73 12.63 -18.59
N GLY A 588 -5.79 11.38 -18.12
CA GLY A 588 -7.03 10.59 -18.10
C GLY A 588 -8.14 11.24 -17.27
N THR A 589 -7.81 11.92 -16.18
CA THR A 589 -8.77 12.74 -15.42
C THR A 589 -9.30 13.88 -16.29
N LEU A 590 -8.41 14.66 -16.93
CA LEU A 590 -8.79 15.84 -17.72
C LEU A 590 -9.56 15.53 -19.01
N GLU A 591 -9.41 14.33 -19.58
CA GLU A 591 -10.18 13.90 -20.76
C GLU A 591 -11.58 13.34 -20.37
N ILE A 592 -11.88 13.19 -19.07
CA ILE A 592 -13.21 12.80 -18.53
C ILE A 592 -14.00 14.03 -18.02
N LEU A 593 -13.33 15.16 -17.77
CA LEU A 593 -13.97 16.42 -17.40
C LEU A 593 -14.70 17.06 -18.59
N THR A 594 -15.76 17.83 -18.31
CA THR A 594 -16.34 18.74 -19.31
C THR A 594 -15.38 19.91 -19.57
N PRO A 595 -15.53 20.66 -20.67
CA PRO A 595 -14.71 21.85 -20.92
C PRO A 595 -14.77 22.88 -19.78
N GLU A 596 -15.94 23.04 -19.15
CA GLU A 596 -16.17 23.95 -18.02
C GLU A 596 -15.43 23.48 -16.76
N GLU A 597 -15.52 22.19 -16.42
CA GLU A 597 -14.80 21.60 -15.28
C GLU A 597 -13.28 21.62 -15.51
N ARG A 598 -12.83 21.32 -16.73
CA ARG A 598 -11.41 21.36 -17.12
C ARG A 598 -10.84 22.78 -17.01
N ALA A 599 -11.62 23.81 -17.35
CA ALA A 599 -11.22 25.21 -17.19
C ALA A 599 -11.03 25.61 -15.71
N ARG A 600 -11.63 24.89 -14.75
CA ARG A 600 -11.40 25.10 -13.31
C ARG A 600 -10.08 24.51 -12.81
N VAL A 601 -9.47 23.57 -13.53
CA VAL A 601 -8.16 23.02 -13.14
C VAL A 601 -7.07 24.02 -13.53
N ARG A 602 -6.56 24.74 -12.52
CA ARG A 602 -5.58 25.83 -12.70
C ARG A 602 -4.13 25.38 -12.51
N GLY A 603 -3.91 24.17 -12.00
CA GLY A 603 -2.58 23.58 -11.86
C GLY A 603 -2.60 22.12 -11.40
N PHE A 604 -1.48 21.42 -11.61
CA PHE A 604 -1.23 20.09 -11.08
C PHE A 604 -0.28 20.11 -9.88
N VAL A 605 -0.40 19.11 -9.00
CA VAL A 605 0.57 18.84 -7.94
C VAL A 605 0.95 17.36 -7.99
N ILE A 606 2.23 17.07 -8.29
CA ILE A 606 2.79 15.72 -8.26
C ILE A 606 3.30 15.48 -6.84
N ASN A 607 2.71 14.52 -6.12
CA ASN A 607 2.96 14.28 -4.71
C ASN A 607 3.70 12.95 -4.46
N LYS A 608 4.35 12.85 -3.29
CA LYS A 608 5.15 11.70 -2.82
C LYS A 608 6.36 11.36 -3.71
N PHE A 609 6.94 12.35 -4.39
CA PHE A 609 8.08 12.12 -5.30
C PHE A 609 9.33 11.59 -4.59
N ARG A 610 10.09 10.71 -5.25
CA ARG A 610 11.33 10.10 -4.71
C ARG A 610 12.44 10.15 -5.76
N GLY A 611 13.58 10.77 -5.42
CA GLY A 611 14.73 10.91 -6.30
C GLY A 611 15.02 12.36 -6.67
N ASP A 612 15.64 12.56 -7.82
CA ASP A 612 15.99 13.88 -8.37
C ASP A 612 14.88 14.40 -9.30
N VAL A 613 14.35 15.58 -9.00
CA VAL A 613 13.24 16.20 -9.74
C VAL A 613 13.63 16.56 -11.18
N THR A 614 14.91 16.82 -11.46
CA THR A 614 15.38 17.14 -12.82
C THR A 614 15.14 15.98 -13.81
N LEU A 615 15.13 14.74 -13.32
CA LEU A 615 14.81 13.55 -14.11
C LEU A 615 13.33 13.47 -14.50
N LEU A 616 12.44 14.20 -13.80
CA LEU A 616 11.01 14.28 -14.10
C LEU A 616 10.68 15.42 -15.07
N GLN A 617 11.55 16.42 -15.21
CA GLN A 617 11.31 17.65 -15.99
C GLN A 617 10.81 17.38 -17.43
N PRO A 618 11.40 16.48 -18.24
CA PRO A 618 10.91 16.23 -19.60
C PRO A 618 9.49 15.66 -19.66
N GLY A 619 9.01 15.04 -18.57
CA GLY A 619 7.62 14.59 -18.43
C GLY A 619 6.67 15.71 -17.98
N ILE A 620 7.17 16.67 -17.19
CA ILE A 620 6.46 17.90 -16.81
C ILE A 620 6.25 18.76 -18.06
N ASP A 621 7.31 19.07 -18.80
CA ASP A 621 7.27 19.85 -20.04
C ASP A 621 6.26 19.26 -21.04
N TRP A 622 6.23 17.93 -21.16
CA TRP A 622 5.27 17.20 -21.98
C TRP A 622 3.83 17.33 -21.45
N LEU A 623 3.61 17.23 -20.14
CA LEU A 623 2.28 17.31 -19.53
C LEU A 623 1.68 18.71 -19.72
N GLU A 624 2.47 19.76 -19.47
CA GLU A 624 2.05 21.14 -19.66
C GLU A 624 1.70 21.41 -21.13
N ALA A 625 2.60 21.05 -22.05
CA ALA A 625 2.37 21.18 -23.49
C ALA A 625 1.16 20.37 -24.01
N ARG A 626 0.87 19.19 -23.42
CA ARG A 626 -0.28 18.35 -23.80
C ARG A 626 -1.62 18.85 -23.23
N THR A 627 -1.60 19.57 -22.10
CA THR A 627 -2.83 19.89 -21.35
C THR A 627 -3.22 21.37 -21.37
N GLY A 628 -2.24 22.27 -21.48
CA GLY A 628 -2.38 23.72 -21.32
C GLY A 628 -2.41 24.19 -19.86
N ILE A 629 -2.04 23.33 -18.91
CA ILE A 629 -2.14 23.56 -17.45
C ILE A 629 -0.77 23.33 -16.81
N PRO A 630 -0.27 24.22 -15.92
CA PRO A 630 1.06 24.11 -15.33
C PRO A 630 1.13 23.06 -14.20
N VAL A 631 2.33 22.51 -13.97
CA VAL A 631 2.67 21.73 -12.78
C VAL A 631 3.22 22.69 -11.72
N LEU A 632 2.35 23.12 -10.81
CA LEU A 632 2.73 24.08 -9.76
C LEU A 632 3.64 23.48 -8.70
N GLY A 633 3.76 22.15 -8.59
CA GLY A 633 4.66 21.55 -7.62
C GLY A 633 4.93 20.07 -7.82
N VAL A 634 6.16 19.68 -7.47
CA VAL A 634 6.62 18.29 -7.36
C VAL A 634 7.05 18.09 -5.92
N ILE A 635 6.10 17.71 -5.05
CA ILE A 635 6.30 17.58 -3.61
C ILE A 635 7.06 16.26 -3.33
N PRO A 636 8.31 16.31 -2.81
CA PRO A 636 9.02 15.10 -2.44
C PRO A 636 8.34 14.40 -1.27
N TYR A 637 8.51 13.09 -1.15
CA TYR A 637 8.06 12.32 -0.01
C TYR A 637 8.76 12.81 1.28
N LEU A 638 7.98 13.31 2.24
CA LEU A 638 8.46 13.79 3.53
C LEU A 638 8.42 12.64 4.57
N PRO A 639 9.56 12.02 4.91
CA PRO A 639 9.59 10.94 5.89
C PRO A 639 9.30 11.45 7.31
N GLN A 640 8.87 10.52 8.17
CA GLN A 640 8.73 10.72 9.63
C GLN A 640 7.84 11.93 10.00
N LEU A 641 6.79 12.22 9.23
CA LEU A 641 5.98 13.44 9.44
C LEU A 641 5.41 13.54 10.86
N GLY A 642 4.80 12.47 11.37
CA GLY A 642 4.24 12.41 12.72
C GLY A 642 2.87 13.07 12.88
N LEU A 643 2.23 13.45 11.76
CA LEU A 643 0.83 13.87 11.70
C LEU A 643 -0.08 12.70 11.31
N GLU A 644 -1.38 12.88 11.51
CA GLU A 644 -2.40 11.85 11.32
C GLU A 644 -2.80 11.75 9.83
N ASP A 645 -2.71 10.54 9.25
CA ASP A 645 -3.19 10.26 7.89
C ASP A 645 -4.65 9.79 7.90
N GLU A 646 -5.39 10.07 6.82
CA GLU A 646 -6.86 9.91 6.72
C GLU A 646 -7.32 8.44 6.91
N ASP A 647 -7.75 8.15 8.14
CA ASP A 647 -8.42 6.94 8.64
C ASP A 647 -7.63 5.62 8.70
N SER A 648 -7.70 4.78 7.66
CA SER A 648 -7.38 3.35 7.79
C SER A 648 -5.96 2.99 7.36
N ALA A 649 -5.45 3.62 6.29
CA ALA A 649 -4.12 3.35 5.76
C ALA A 649 -2.99 3.74 6.76
N SER A 650 -3.28 4.64 7.71
CA SER A 650 -2.37 5.01 8.79
C SER A 650 -2.24 3.92 9.85
N LEU A 651 -3.35 3.29 10.25
CA LEU A 651 -3.35 2.13 11.14
C LEU A 651 -2.72 0.91 10.46
N GLU A 652 -3.04 0.62 9.20
CA GLU A 652 -2.41 -0.47 8.44
C GLU A 652 -0.89 -0.27 8.29
N ARG A 653 -0.43 0.98 8.10
CA ARG A 653 1.00 1.32 8.07
C ARG A 653 1.67 1.13 9.43
N LYS A 654 1.07 1.64 10.51
CA LYS A 654 1.53 1.41 11.91
C LYS A 654 1.56 -0.08 12.26
N LEU A 655 0.59 -0.87 11.79
CA LEU A 655 0.55 -2.32 11.94
C LEU A 655 1.66 -3.01 11.12
N ALA A 656 1.91 -2.58 9.89
CA ALA A 656 3.00 -3.10 9.06
C ALA A 656 4.39 -2.71 9.62
N GLU A 657 4.51 -1.58 10.29
CA GLU A 657 5.71 -1.14 11.01
C GLU A 657 5.89 -1.92 12.32
N THR A 658 4.81 -2.13 13.07
CA THR A 658 4.78 -3.04 14.24
C THR A 658 5.18 -4.47 13.85
N ALA A 659 4.66 -5.00 12.74
CA ALA A 659 4.93 -6.36 12.28
C ALA A 659 6.37 -6.54 11.75
N ARG A 660 6.99 -5.48 11.23
CA ARG A 660 8.45 -5.42 10.99
C ARG A 660 9.26 -5.42 12.29
N SER A 661 8.65 -5.00 13.39
CA SER A 661 9.21 -4.98 14.75
C SER A 661 8.66 -6.13 15.63
N GLY A 662 8.58 -7.33 15.07
CA GLY A 662 8.27 -8.56 15.82
C GLY A 662 9.17 -8.75 17.05
N PRO A 663 8.75 -9.54 18.06
CA PRO A 663 9.35 -9.57 19.39
C PRO A 663 10.88 -9.81 19.31
N PRO A 664 11.71 -8.78 19.62
CA PRO A 664 13.13 -8.82 19.40
C PRO A 664 13.83 -9.72 20.41
N ALA A 665 15.06 -10.12 20.08
CA ALA A 665 15.97 -10.83 20.97
C ALA A 665 16.44 -9.93 22.14
N LYS A 666 15.52 -9.68 23.08
CA LYS A 666 15.53 -8.71 24.19
C LYS A 666 15.37 -7.25 23.75
N LEU A 667 14.54 -6.52 24.50
CA LEU A 667 14.56 -5.06 24.57
C LEU A 667 15.78 -4.58 25.38
N PRO A 668 16.18 -3.30 25.25
CA PRO A 668 17.01 -2.63 26.24
C PRO A 668 16.37 -2.72 27.64
N PRO A 669 17.12 -3.02 28.72
CA PRO A 669 16.57 -3.19 30.07
C PRO A 669 15.73 -2.02 30.60
N GLU A 670 16.03 -0.81 30.14
CA GLU A 670 15.42 0.46 30.52
C GLU A 670 14.17 0.85 29.70
N MET A 671 13.86 0.10 28.64
CA MET A 671 12.75 0.37 27.72
C MET A 671 11.50 -0.43 28.11
N LEU A 672 10.35 0.24 28.16
CA LEU A 672 9.02 -0.32 28.43
C LEU A 672 8.39 -0.93 27.18
N ASP A 673 7.63 -2.01 27.35
CA ASP A 673 6.81 -2.62 26.30
C ASP A 673 5.31 -2.39 26.54
N ILE A 674 4.66 -1.64 25.65
CA ILE A 674 3.23 -1.33 25.77
C ILE A 674 2.47 -1.94 24.59
N ALA A 675 1.57 -2.88 24.93
CA ALA A 675 0.72 -3.58 23.97
C ALA A 675 -0.65 -2.92 23.85
N VAL A 676 -1.07 -2.54 22.65
CA VAL A 676 -2.45 -2.09 22.35
C VAL A 676 -3.21 -3.24 21.70
N LEU A 677 -4.36 -3.64 22.25
CA LEU A 677 -5.17 -4.71 21.66
C LEU A 677 -5.79 -4.21 20.34
N ARG A 678 -5.51 -4.90 19.23
CA ARG A 678 -6.03 -4.58 17.89
C ARG A 678 -7.45 -5.12 17.75
N LEU A 679 -8.43 -4.36 18.23
CA LEU A 679 -9.84 -4.69 18.07
C LEU A 679 -10.29 -4.58 16.59
N PRO A 680 -11.15 -5.48 16.07
CA PRO A 680 -11.59 -5.43 14.66
C PRO A 680 -12.35 -4.16 14.26
N ARG A 681 -13.05 -3.52 15.21
CA ARG A 681 -13.79 -2.26 15.00
C ARG A 681 -13.21 -1.13 15.86
N ILE A 682 -11.90 -1.19 16.13
CA ILE A 682 -11.13 -0.18 16.84
C ILE A 682 -11.46 1.24 16.35
N SER A 683 -11.58 2.17 17.30
CA SER A 683 -11.74 3.60 17.03
C SER A 683 -10.77 4.40 17.90
N ASN A 684 -10.41 5.61 17.45
CA ASN A 684 -9.62 6.55 18.24
C ASN A 684 -8.24 5.97 18.66
N PHE A 685 -7.67 5.05 17.88
CA PHE A 685 -6.37 4.42 18.15
C PHE A 685 -5.22 5.44 18.34
N THR A 686 -5.41 6.66 17.86
CA THR A 686 -4.54 7.83 18.10
C THR A 686 -4.45 8.26 19.57
N ASP A 687 -5.28 7.75 20.48
CA ASP A 687 -5.11 7.94 21.93
C ASP A 687 -3.74 7.42 22.41
N ALA A 688 -3.21 6.38 21.78
CA ALA A 688 -1.91 5.80 22.12
C ALA A 688 -0.72 6.45 21.38
N ASP A 689 -0.94 7.31 20.37
CA ASP A 689 0.11 7.88 19.53
C ASP A 689 1.25 8.61 20.28
N PRO A 690 1.01 9.36 21.37
CA PRO A 690 2.08 10.00 22.13
C PRO A 690 3.13 9.00 22.65
N LEU A 691 2.72 7.77 22.97
CA LEU A 691 3.60 6.70 23.48
C LEU A 691 4.62 6.23 22.42
N ALA A 692 4.32 6.39 21.12
CA ALA A 692 5.24 6.06 20.04
C ALA A 692 6.38 7.08 19.88
N PHE A 693 6.37 8.17 20.67
CA PHE A 693 7.41 9.20 20.67
C PHE A 693 8.13 9.36 22.03
N GLU A 694 7.73 8.61 23.06
CA GLU A 694 8.46 8.53 24.33
C GLU A 694 9.72 7.65 24.13
N PRO A 695 10.94 8.13 24.43
CA PRO A 695 12.18 7.45 24.04
C PRO A 695 12.43 6.15 24.82
N ASP A 696 11.79 5.97 25.98
CA ASP A 696 11.85 4.75 26.79
C ASP A 696 10.68 3.80 26.55
N VAL A 697 9.89 3.97 25.48
CA VAL A 697 8.68 3.16 25.22
C VAL A 697 8.74 2.50 23.83
N ARG A 698 8.46 1.20 23.78
CA ARG A 698 7.98 0.52 22.58
C ARG A 698 6.45 0.42 22.64
N LEU A 699 5.77 1.12 21.74
CA LEU A 699 4.36 0.86 21.45
C LEU A 699 4.23 -0.24 20.39
N ARG A 700 3.34 -1.21 20.60
CA ARG A 700 3.01 -2.25 19.62
C ARG A 700 1.55 -2.66 19.66
N PHE A 701 0.96 -2.94 18.51
CA PHE A 701 -0.37 -3.52 18.41
C PHE A 701 -0.33 -5.06 18.47
N VAL A 702 -1.30 -5.67 19.14
CA VAL A 702 -1.41 -7.13 19.37
C VAL A 702 -2.69 -7.66 18.74
N SER A 703 -2.57 -8.66 17.86
CA SER A 703 -3.69 -9.28 17.13
C SER A 703 -3.97 -10.75 17.47
N SER A 704 -3.06 -11.43 18.17
CA SER A 704 -3.26 -12.83 18.60
C SER A 704 -2.64 -13.13 19.98
N PRO A 705 -2.98 -14.27 20.61
CA PRO A 705 -2.35 -14.70 21.86
C PRO A 705 -0.83 -14.85 21.80
N GLU A 706 -0.30 -15.17 20.61
CA GLU A 706 1.14 -15.30 20.33
C GLU A 706 1.80 -13.91 20.26
N ASP A 707 1.15 -12.95 19.59
CA ASP A 707 1.58 -11.54 19.57
C ASP A 707 1.65 -10.95 21.00
N PHE A 708 0.85 -11.45 21.95
CA PHE A 708 0.71 -10.86 23.28
C PHE A 708 2.04 -10.73 24.03
N GLY A 709 2.89 -11.78 24.00
CA GLY A 709 4.20 -11.77 24.65
C GLY A 709 4.14 -11.58 26.17
N GLN A 710 5.02 -10.70 26.69
CA GLN A 710 5.09 -10.24 28.08
C GLN A 710 5.27 -8.70 28.11
N PRO A 711 4.19 -7.92 28.00
CA PRO A 711 4.25 -6.46 28.02
C PRO A 711 4.28 -5.91 29.46
N ASP A 712 4.81 -4.70 29.62
CA ASP A 712 4.80 -3.98 30.91
C ASP A 712 3.47 -3.25 31.16
N ALA A 713 2.72 -2.93 30.09
CA ALA A 713 1.32 -2.52 30.16
C ALA A 713 0.50 -2.94 28.93
N VAL A 714 -0.81 -3.09 29.10
CA VAL A 714 -1.77 -3.38 28.03
C VAL A 714 -2.87 -2.31 27.97
N ILE A 715 -3.13 -1.79 26.77
CA ILE A 715 -4.20 -0.83 26.50
C ILE A 715 -5.31 -1.53 25.71
N ILE A 716 -6.55 -1.41 26.19
CA ILE A 716 -7.77 -1.69 25.43
C ILE A 716 -8.29 -0.36 24.87
N PRO A 717 -8.22 -0.14 23.55
CA PRO A 717 -8.65 1.12 22.92
C PRO A 717 -10.19 1.20 22.78
N GLY A 718 -10.66 2.33 22.26
CA GLY A 718 -12.06 2.48 21.85
C GLY A 718 -12.47 1.52 20.73
N SER A 719 -13.77 1.27 20.62
CA SER A 719 -14.40 0.44 19.59
C SER A 719 -15.75 1.05 19.20
N LYS A 720 -16.23 0.69 18.01
CA LYS A 720 -17.55 1.04 17.46
C LYS A 720 -18.64 0.03 17.79
N ASN A 721 -18.26 -1.14 18.30
CA ASN A 721 -19.17 -2.16 18.77
C ASN A 721 -18.44 -2.99 19.83
N THR A 722 -18.61 -2.53 21.06
CA THR A 722 -18.04 -3.07 22.29
C THR A 722 -18.38 -4.54 22.46
N VAL A 723 -19.59 -4.94 22.08
CA VAL A 723 -20.07 -6.32 22.19
C VAL A 723 -19.42 -7.23 21.16
N ASP A 724 -19.47 -6.90 19.85
CA ASP A 724 -18.82 -7.66 18.79
C ASP A 724 -17.30 -7.81 19.03
N ASP A 725 -16.63 -6.75 19.49
CA ASP A 725 -15.17 -6.77 19.71
C ASP A 725 -14.77 -7.46 21.04
N LEU A 726 -15.59 -7.41 22.10
CA LEU A 726 -15.40 -8.25 23.29
C LEU A 726 -15.58 -9.74 22.97
N LEU A 727 -16.56 -10.08 22.11
CA LEU A 727 -16.74 -11.43 21.62
C LEU A 727 -15.55 -11.88 20.75
N TYR A 728 -14.89 -10.96 20.03
CA TYR A 728 -13.63 -11.23 19.34
C TYR A 728 -12.46 -11.48 20.31
N LEU A 729 -12.31 -10.70 21.39
CA LEU A 729 -11.29 -10.97 22.41
C LEU A 729 -11.43 -12.37 23.01
N ARG A 730 -12.68 -12.84 23.20
CA ARG A 730 -13.00 -14.20 23.66
C ARG A 730 -12.75 -15.29 22.62
N SER A 731 -13.13 -15.08 21.35
CA SER A 731 -12.95 -16.09 20.31
C SER A 731 -11.51 -16.23 19.83
N SER A 732 -10.72 -15.16 19.92
CA SER A 732 -9.26 -15.17 19.69
C SER A 732 -8.45 -15.69 20.89
N GLY A 733 -9.03 -15.77 22.09
CA GLY A 733 -8.31 -16.14 23.32
C GLY A 733 -7.42 -15.05 23.90
N LEU A 734 -7.47 -13.82 23.36
CA LEU A 734 -6.79 -12.65 23.90
C LEU A 734 -7.30 -12.27 25.30
N ASP A 735 -8.59 -12.51 25.57
CA ASP A 735 -9.22 -12.36 26.88
C ASP A 735 -8.46 -13.14 27.96
N ARG A 736 -8.15 -14.42 27.72
CA ARG A 736 -7.46 -15.30 28.67
C ARG A 736 -6.03 -14.84 28.94
N ARG A 737 -5.34 -14.33 27.92
CA ARG A 737 -3.99 -13.74 28.06
C ARG A 737 -4.04 -12.48 28.92
N LEU A 738 -5.00 -11.59 28.65
CA LEU A 738 -5.22 -10.36 29.41
C LEU A 738 -5.58 -10.63 30.88
N LEU A 739 -6.51 -11.55 31.13
CA LEU A 739 -6.94 -11.90 32.49
C LEU A 739 -5.80 -12.54 33.31
N ALA A 740 -5.05 -13.46 32.71
CA ALA A 740 -3.88 -14.06 33.36
C ALA A 740 -2.77 -13.02 33.64
N TYR A 741 -2.61 -12.04 32.74
CA TYR A 741 -1.67 -10.94 32.89
C TYR A 741 -2.07 -9.96 34.01
N ALA A 742 -3.34 -9.56 34.07
CA ALA A 742 -3.88 -8.72 35.14
C ALA A 742 -3.80 -9.42 36.51
N ALA A 743 -4.14 -10.71 36.58
CA ALA A 743 -3.99 -11.53 37.79
C ALA A 743 -2.52 -11.68 38.24
N GLY A 744 -1.55 -11.53 37.32
CA GLY A 744 -0.13 -11.44 37.62
C GLY A 744 0.35 -10.07 38.12
N GLY A 745 -0.55 -9.09 38.29
CA GLY A 745 -0.22 -7.72 38.71
C GLY A 745 0.22 -6.78 37.58
N GLY A 746 -0.02 -7.15 36.32
CA GLY A 746 0.26 -6.33 35.14
C GLY A 746 -0.61 -5.05 35.07
N PHE A 747 -0.16 -4.06 34.28
CA PHE A 747 -0.88 -2.80 34.10
C PHE A 747 -1.89 -2.88 32.95
N VAL A 748 -3.16 -2.57 33.19
CA VAL A 748 -4.22 -2.61 32.19
C VAL A 748 -5.01 -1.31 32.17
N THR A 749 -5.12 -0.70 30.99
CA THR A 749 -5.83 0.57 30.77
C THR A 749 -6.94 0.40 29.73
N GLY A 750 -8.17 0.76 30.07
CA GLY A 750 -9.29 0.79 29.13
C GLY A 750 -9.71 2.22 28.78
N ILE A 751 -9.87 2.54 27.49
CA ILE A 751 -10.37 3.85 27.04
C ILE A 751 -11.72 3.68 26.33
N CYS A 752 -12.74 4.41 26.78
CA CYS A 752 -14.09 4.39 26.24
C CYS A 752 -14.68 2.97 26.17
N ALA A 753 -14.92 2.39 25.00
CA ALA A 753 -15.37 1.00 24.87
C ALA A 753 -14.41 0.01 25.59
N GLY A 754 -13.09 0.28 25.61
CA GLY A 754 -12.14 -0.51 26.38
C GLY A 754 -12.36 -0.44 27.90
N TYR A 755 -12.80 0.70 28.43
CA TYR A 755 -13.23 0.82 29.84
C TYR A 755 -14.52 0.04 30.10
N GLN A 756 -15.48 0.10 29.17
CA GLN A 756 -16.72 -0.68 29.25
C GLN A 756 -16.43 -2.19 29.24
N MET A 757 -15.52 -2.67 28.38
CA MET A 757 -15.08 -4.06 28.33
C MET A 757 -14.43 -4.54 29.64
N LEU A 758 -13.69 -3.69 30.35
CA LEU A 758 -13.07 -4.04 31.63
C LEU A 758 -14.10 -4.33 32.75
N GLY A 759 -15.33 -3.80 32.63
CA GLY A 759 -16.37 -3.99 33.63
C GLY A 759 -16.82 -5.45 33.80
N ALA A 760 -17.68 -5.69 34.80
CA ALA A 760 -18.29 -6.99 35.06
C ALA A 760 -19.45 -7.30 34.10
N ARG A 761 -20.21 -6.29 33.63
CA ARG A 761 -21.34 -6.48 32.72
C ARG A 761 -21.49 -5.38 31.67
N LEU A 762 -22.01 -5.77 30.52
CA LEU A 762 -22.57 -4.93 29.47
C LEU A 762 -24.06 -5.25 29.35
N LEU A 763 -24.93 -4.24 29.46
CA LEU A 763 -26.38 -4.36 29.43
C LEU A 763 -26.92 -3.60 28.20
N ASP A 764 -27.60 -4.29 27.30
CA ASP A 764 -28.23 -3.70 26.10
C ASP A 764 -29.72 -4.08 25.99
N PRO A 765 -30.56 -3.75 26.98
CA PRO A 765 -31.96 -4.18 27.03
C PRO A 765 -32.84 -3.62 25.90
N GLN A 766 -32.28 -2.74 25.06
CA GLN A 766 -32.93 -2.15 23.89
C GLN A 766 -32.34 -2.65 22.56
N LEU A 767 -31.31 -3.50 22.58
CA LEU A 767 -30.61 -4.04 21.40
C LEU A 767 -30.09 -2.93 20.46
N VAL A 768 -29.50 -1.89 21.07
CA VAL A 768 -28.96 -0.69 20.40
C VAL A 768 -27.61 -0.97 19.76
N GLU A 769 -26.79 -1.83 20.39
CA GLU A 769 -25.43 -2.14 19.97
C GLU A 769 -25.27 -3.61 19.55
N SER A 770 -26.08 -4.53 20.07
CA SER A 770 -25.94 -5.98 19.79
C SER A 770 -27.24 -6.76 19.70
N ASP A 771 -27.13 -8.05 19.32
CA ASP A 771 -28.22 -9.03 19.32
C ASP A 771 -28.51 -9.63 20.73
N LYS A 772 -27.84 -9.14 21.79
CA LYS A 772 -27.88 -9.71 23.15
C LYS A 772 -28.29 -8.65 24.17
N PRO A 773 -29.29 -8.91 25.02
CA PRO A 773 -29.73 -7.94 26.03
C PRO A 773 -28.75 -7.78 27.20
N GLU A 774 -27.84 -8.74 27.39
CA GLU A 774 -26.81 -8.75 28.42
C GLU A 774 -25.60 -9.56 27.94
N LEU A 775 -24.40 -9.15 28.35
CA LEU A 775 -23.16 -9.90 28.19
C LEU A 775 -22.22 -9.63 29.38
N GLU A 776 -21.63 -10.68 29.96
CA GLU A 776 -20.55 -10.53 30.94
C GLU A 776 -19.36 -9.78 30.33
N GLY A 777 -18.79 -8.81 31.04
CA GLY A 777 -17.56 -8.12 30.64
C GLY A 777 -16.31 -8.95 30.93
N LEU A 778 -15.15 -8.32 31.05
CA LEU A 778 -13.90 -8.97 31.48
C LEU A 778 -13.83 -9.16 33.01
N GLY A 779 -14.60 -8.41 33.80
CA GLY A 779 -14.62 -8.52 35.26
C GLY A 779 -13.36 -8.00 35.95
N LEU A 780 -12.61 -7.10 35.30
CA LEU A 780 -11.39 -6.47 35.81
C LEU A 780 -11.67 -5.16 36.57
N LEU A 781 -12.85 -4.56 36.38
CA LEU A 781 -13.37 -3.43 37.15
C LEU A 781 -14.78 -3.79 37.67
N PRO A 782 -15.17 -3.38 38.90
CA PRO A 782 -16.47 -3.68 39.48
C PRO A 782 -17.54 -2.70 38.97
N THR A 783 -17.70 -2.66 37.66
CA THR A 783 -18.62 -1.76 36.95
C THR A 783 -19.58 -2.52 36.06
N GLU A 784 -20.74 -1.93 35.80
CA GLU A 784 -21.65 -2.38 34.74
C GLU A 784 -21.98 -1.20 33.83
N THR A 785 -22.11 -1.45 32.52
CA THR A 785 -22.44 -0.41 31.54
C THR A 785 -23.78 -0.70 30.89
N LEU A 786 -24.72 0.24 31.04
CA LEU A 786 -26.01 0.22 30.37
C LEU A 786 -25.92 1.01 29.07
N PHE A 787 -26.02 0.33 27.93
CA PHE A 787 -26.13 0.97 26.62
C PHE A 787 -27.48 1.69 26.47
N ALA A 788 -27.45 2.79 25.73
CA ALA A 788 -28.60 3.68 25.52
C ALA A 788 -28.46 4.36 24.16
N ALA A 789 -29.59 4.66 23.50
CA ALA A 789 -29.61 5.26 22.17
C ALA A 789 -29.07 6.72 22.11
N GLU A 790 -29.03 7.43 23.24
CA GLU A 790 -28.43 8.76 23.32
C GLU A 790 -26.91 8.69 23.50
N LYS A 791 -26.18 9.49 22.72
CA LYS A 791 -24.72 9.58 22.79
C LYS A 791 -24.27 10.72 23.70
N ARG A 792 -23.23 10.51 24.50
CA ARG A 792 -22.50 11.60 25.15
C ARG A 792 -21.33 12.00 24.25
N THR A 793 -21.34 13.26 23.81
CA THR A 793 -20.28 13.90 23.01
C THR A 793 -19.97 15.26 23.59
N VAL A 794 -18.86 15.40 24.31
CA VAL A 794 -18.42 16.65 24.95
C VAL A 794 -16.90 16.78 24.93
N GLN A 795 -16.39 18.01 24.88
CA GLN A 795 -15.02 18.31 25.32
C GLN A 795 -14.97 18.26 26.85
N ALA A 796 -13.86 17.77 27.41
CA ALA A 796 -13.70 17.57 28.84
C ALA A 796 -12.27 17.91 29.29
N ALA A 797 -12.16 18.76 30.30
CA ALA A 797 -10.92 19.09 30.98
C ALA A 797 -11.06 18.77 32.48
N GLY A 798 -9.97 18.48 33.17
CA GLY A 798 -10.02 17.99 34.54
C GLY A 798 -8.66 17.80 35.20
N VAL A 799 -8.67 17.03 36.28
CA VAL A 799 -7.46 16.66 37.03
C VAL A 799 -7.41 15.14 37.19
N ALA A 800 -6.29 14.53 36.81
CA ALA A 800 -5.96 13.16 37.14
C ALA A 800 -5.62 13.04 38.62
N ARG A 801 -6.56 12.49 39.40
CA ARG A 801 -6.32 12.11 40.79
C ARG A 801 -5.28 11.00 40.86
N LEU A 802 -5.36 10.06 39.93
CA LEU A 802 -4.38 8.98 39.78
C LEU A 802 -3.01 9.56 39.41
N TYR A 803 -1.96 9.02 40.04
CA TYR A 803 -0.54 9.28 39.78
C TYR A 803 0.04 10.67 40.05
N GLY A 804 -0.75 11.72 40.38
CA GLY A 804 -0.14 12.94 40.93
C GLY A 804 -0.90 14.28 40.88
N GLY A 805 -2.19 14.32 40.52
CA GLY A 805 -2.94 15.59 40.50
C GLY A 805 -2.68 16.45 39.27
N TYR A 806 -2.30 15.84 38.14
CA TYR A 806 -1.97 16.54 36.90
C TYR A 806 -3.21 17.03 36.14
N PRO A 807 -3.15 18.17 35.43
CA PRO A 807 -4.22 18.55 34.52
C PRO A 807 -4.35 17.52 33.39
N VAL A 808 -5.58 17.25 32.97
CA VAL A 808 -5.89 16.43 31.79
C VAL A 808 -6.94 17.10 30.92
N GLU A 809 -6.77 16.98 29.60
CA GLU A 809 -7.70 17.50 28.59
C GLU A 809 -7.99 16.43 27.54
N GLY A 810 -9.19 16.46 26.97
CA GLY A 810 -9.67 15.43 26.07
C GLY A 810 -11.16 15.58 25.74
N TYR A 811 -11.79 14.49 25.31
CA TYR A 811 -13.20 14.47 24.93
C TYR A 811 -13.85 13.11 25.23
N GLU A 812 -15.14 13.15 25.53
CA GLU A 812 -15.98 11.97 25.69
C GLU A 812 -16.79 11.76 24.39
N ILE A 813 -16.87 10.52 23.89
CA ILE A 813 -17.61 10.18 22.66
C ILE A 813 -18.17 8.74 22.70
N HIS A 814 -19.06 8.45 23.65
CA HIS A 814 -19.51 7.08 23.96
C HIS A 814 -21.03 6.89 23.94
N MET A 815 -21.45 5.63 23.72
CA MET A 815 -22.81 5.15 23.97
C MET A 815 -22.92 4.68 25.42
N GLY A 816 -24.12 4.74 25.99
CA GLY A 816 -24.42 4.19 27.32
C GLY A 816 -23.83 4.95 28.51
N ARG A 817 -24.06 4.42 29.71
CA ARG A 817 -23.62 4.97 31.01
C ARG A 817 -23.12 3.84 31.90
N THR A 818 -22.03 4.09 32.64
CA THR A 818 -21.45 3.11 33.57
C THR A 818 -21.86 3.41 35.00
N THR A 819 -22.26 2.37 35.72
CA THR A 819 -22.51 2.36 37.17
C THR A 819 -21.50 1.46 37.88
N PHE A 820 -21.31 1.69 39.17
CA PHE A 820 -20.32 1.01 40.02
C PHE A 820 -21.04 0.04 40.96
N LEU A 821 -20.59 -1.21 41.00
CA LEU A 821 -21.19 -2.28 41.82
C LEU A 821 -20.76 -2.19 43.28
N GLU A 822 -19.60 -1.57 43.53
CA GLU A 822 -19.05 -1.24 44.84
C GLU A 822 -18.29 0.10 44.76
N PRO A 823 -17.91 0.71 45.90
CA PRO A 823 -17.13 1.96 45.88
C PRO A 823 -15.74 1.77 45.26
N VAL A 824 -15.41 2.59 44.26
CA VAL A 824 -14.12 2.57 43.54
C VAL A 824 -13.31 3.84 43.77
N GLU A 825 -12.00 3.80 43.47
CA GLU A 825 -11.22 5.01 43.23
C GLU A 825 -11.55 5.55 41.82
N HIS A 826 -11.86 6.85 41.72
CA HIS A 826 -12.06 7.51 40.43
C HIS A 826 -10.75 8.15 39.96
N PRO A 827 -10.14 7.69 38.85
CA PRO A 827 -8.84 8.19 38.40
C PRO A 827 -8.86 9.66 37.96
N PHE A 828 -10.01 10.18 37.52
CA PHE A 828 -10.14 11.57 37.05
C PHE A 828 -11.28 12.32 37.76
N LEU A 829 -11.11 13.63 37.87
CA LEU A 829 -12.15 14.58 38.24
C LEU A 829 -12.27 15.61 37.10
N LEU A 830 -13.32 15.48 36.30
CA LEU A 830 -13.61 16.37 35.17
C LEU A 830 -14.33 17.63 35.67
N GLN A 831 -14.14 18.75 34.96
CA GLN A 831 -14.83 20.00 35.23
C GLN A 831 -16.26 19.96 34.66
N GLU A 832 -17.20 20.54 35.41
CA GLU A 832 -18.62 20.60 35.05
C GLU A 832 -19.18 21.91 35.62
N GLU A 833 -19.95 22.67 34.82
CA GLU A 833 -20.42 23.99 35.21
C GLU A 833 -21.34 23.94 36.44
N GLY A 834 -20.89 24.54 37.54
CA GLY A 834 -21.67 24.65 38.78
C GLY A 834 -21.61 23.44 39.72
N SER A 835 -20.80 22.41 39.43
CA SER A 835 -20.61 21.26 40.32
C SER A 835 -19.21 21.25 40.98
N ALA A 836 -18.98 20.32 41.91
CA ALA A 836 -17.67 20.13 42.56
C ALA A 836 -16.68 19.30 41.72
N GLY A 837 -16.99 19.11 40.44
CA GLY A 837 -16.29 18.23 39.51
C GLY A 837 -16.98 16.85 39.40
N LEU A 838 -17.06 16.35 38.18
CA LEU A 838 -17.65 15.06 37.82
C LEU A 838 -16.58 13.97 37.91
N PRO A 839 -16.71 12.94 38.76
CA PRO A 839 -15.78 11.82 38.78
C PRO A 839 -15.91 10.98 37.51
N ASP A 840 -14.80 10.69 36.84
CA ASP A 840 -14.77 9.76 35.70
C ASP A 840 -13.86 8.56 35.99
N GLY A 841 -14.24 7.44 35.37
CA GLY A 841 -13.50 6.19 35.38
C GLY A 841 -13.64 5.37 36.66
N ALA A 842 -12.92 4.26 36.67
CA ALA A 842 -12.65 3.45 37.85
C ALA A 842 -11.20 2.98 37.83
N ALA A 843 -10.59 2.87 39.01
CA ALA A 843 -9.26 2.32 39.22
C ALA A 843 -9.29 1.31 40.38
N VAL A 844 -8.52 0.23 40.24
CA VAL A 844 -8.32 -0.82 41.26
C VAL A 844 -6.86 -1.26 41.28
N ALA A 845 -6.49 -2.09 42.27
CA ALA A 845 -5.13 -2.63 42.43
C ALA A 845 -4.03 -1.54 42.43
N GLU A 846 -4.21 -0.50 43.27
CA GLU A 846 -3.30 0.66 43.40
C GLU A 846 -3.07 1.43 42.07
N GLY A 847 -4.09 1.44 41.22
CA GLY A 847 -4.08 2.06 39.90
C GLY A 847 -3.59 1.14 38.77
N ARG A 848 -3.09 -0.07 39.04
CA ARG A 848 -2.59 -0.98 38.00
C ARG A 848 -3.64 -1.30 36.95
N VAL A 849 -4.90 -1.43 37.33
CA VAL A 849 -6.03 -1.60 36.40
C VAL A 849 -6.93 -0.37 36.51
N TRP A 850 -7.13 0.33 35.39
CA TRP A 850 -7.98 1.53 35.34
C TRP A 850 -8.68 1.72 33.98
N GLY A 851 -9.74 2.51 33.96
CA GLY A 851 -10.38 2.94 32.72
C GLY A 851 -11.12 4.27 32.85
N THR A 852 -11.43 4.88 31.70
CA THR A 852 -11.95 6.26 31.56
C THR A 852 -12.77 6.42 30.27
N TYR A 853 -13.67 7.41 30.22
CA TYR A 853 -14.31 7.86 28.98
C TYR A 853 -13.54 8.97 28.24
N LEU A 854 -12.49 9.53 28.84
CA LEU A 854 -11.68 10.63 28.31
C LEU A 854 -10.71 10.14 27.21
N HIS A 855 -11.12 10.24 25.95
CA HIS A 855 -10.20 10.15 24.82
C HIS A 855 -9.22 11.33 24.85
N GLY A 856 -7.99 11.11 24.39
CA GLY A 856 -6.90 12.09 24.49
C GLY A 856 -6.17 12.13 25.83
N VAL A 857 -6.58 11.35 26.85
CA VAL A 857 -5.96 11.42 28.20
C VAL A 857 -4.43 11.21 28.21
N LEU A 858 -3.89 10.37 27.32
CA LEU A 858 -2.44 10.16 27.19
C LEU A 858 -1.73 11.26 26.37
N HIS A 859 -2.45 12.18 25.74
CA HIS A 859 -1.87 13.37 25.12
C HIS A 859 -1.49 14.41 26.19
N SER A 860 -2.06 14.31 27.39
CA SER A 860 -1.68 15.12 28.56
C SER A 860 -0.31 14.68 29.09
N ASP A 861 0.73 15.44 28.74
CA ASP A 861 2.15 15.03 28.86
C ASP A 861 2.58 14.59 30.27
N ASP A 862 2.27 15.39 31.29
CA ASP A 862 2.71 15.11 32.66
C ASP A 862 1.98 13.89 33.26
N PHE A 863 0.69 13.70 32.94
CA PHE A 863 -0.06 12.49 33.32
C PHE A 863 0.48 11.24 32.61
N ARG A 864 0.74 11.32 31.30
CA ARG A 864 1.34 10.20 30.53
C ARG A 864 2.67 9.80 31.16
N ARG A 865 3.56 10.75 31.44
CA ARG A 865 4.86 10.48 32.04
C ARG A 865 4.73 9.90 33.45
N ALA A 866 3.77 10.36 34.24
CA ALA A 866 3.49 9.82 35.57
C ALA A 866 3.02 8.35 35.52
N TRP A 867 2.08 8.01 34.63
CA TRP A 867 1.64 6.62 34.41
C TRP A 867 2.81 5.72 33.98
N LEU A 868 3.61 6.16 33.01
CA LEU A 868 4.82 5.45 32.57
C LEU A 868 5.82 5.25 33.72
N ASN A 869 6.01 6.26 34.58
CA ASN A 869 6.92 6.16 35.71
C ASN A 869 6.45 5.14 36.76
N ARG A 870 5.14 4.94 36.96
CA ARG A 870 4.62 3.89 37.85
C ARG A 870 4.88 2.48 37.30
N ILE A 871 4.85 2.33 35.97
CA ILE A 871 5.28 1.09 35.29
C ILE A 871 6.79 0.89 35.50
N ARG A 872 7.62 1.94 35.34
CA ARG A 872 9.08 1.89 35.59
C ARG A 872 9.41 1.48 37.03
N GLU A 873 8.78 2.12 38.02
CA GLU A 873 8.94 1.79 39.44
C GLU A 873 8.63 0.32 39.72
N SER A 874 7.58 -0.24 39.09
CA SER A 874 7.22 -1.65 39.25
C SER A 874 8.28 -2.64 38.72
N ARG A 875 9.13 -2.18 37.79
CA ARG A 875 10.29 -2.92 37.25
C ARG A 875 11.59 -2.63 37.99
N GLY A 876 11.57 -1.79 39.03
CA GLY A 876 12.77 -1.29 39.70
C GLY A 876 13.58 -0.27 38.89
N LEU A 877 13.00 0.31 37.84
CA LEU A 877 13.61 1.37 37.03
C LEU A 877 13.31 2.74 37.64
N ALA A 878 14.29 3.64 37.63
CA ALA A 878 14.10 5.02 38.10
C ALA A 878 13.11 5.80 37.21
N PRO A 879 12.28 6.69 37.80
CA PRO A 879 11.35 7.54 37.06
C PRO A 879 12.10 8.56 36.19
N LEU A 880 11.45 9.04 35.11
CA LEU A 880 11.99 10.01 34.16
C LEU A 880 11.17 11.32 34.13
N PRO A 881 11.80 12.48 33.84
CA PRO A 881 11.10 13.76 33.69
C PRO A 881 10.18 13.80 32.46
N ALA A 882 9.19 14.70 32.48
CA ALA A 882 8.25 14.93 31.37
C ALA A 882 8.87 15.86 30.31
N GLU A 883 9.81 15.32 29.54
CA GLU A 883 10.54 16.03 28.47
C GLU A 883 9.77 16.06 27.14
N LEU A 884 8.98 15.03 26.82
CA LEU A 884 8.16 15.02 25.60
C LEU A 884 6.94 15.94 25.77
N ARG A 885 6.95 17.09 25.10
CA ARG A 885 5.77 17.95 24.91
C ARG A 885 5.08 17.60 23.60
N PHE A 886 4.02 16.79 23.67
CA PHE A 886 3.43 16.20 22.46
C PHE A 886 2.69 17.22 21.59
N THR A 887 1.99 18.19 22.19
CA THR A 887 1.32 19.27 21.45
C THR A 887 2.30 20.16 20.70
N GLU A 888 3.43 20.54 21.33
CA GLU A 888 4.51 21.28 20.67
C GLU A 888 5.12 20.49 19.50
N ARG A 889 5.26 19.17 19.65
CA ARG A 889 5.72 18.27 18.58
C ARG A 889 4.75 18.22 17.40
N ARG A 890 3.42 18.21 17.63
CA ARG A 890 2.40 18.28 16.56
C ARG A 890 2.48 19.61 15.83
N GLU A 891 2.59 20.72 16.56
CA GLU A 891 2.76 22.07 16.01
C GLU A 891 4.01 22.17 15.12
N ALA A 892 5.17 21.73 15.62
CA ALA A 892 6.41 21.69 14.84
C ALA A 892 6.32 20.76 13.61
N ALA A 893 5.48 19.71 13.65
CA ALA A 893 5.23 18.85 12.50
C ALA A 893 4.35 19.55 11.44
N PHE A 894 3.36 20.34 11.83
CA PHE A 894 2.62 21.22 10.90
C PHE A 894 3.54 22.27 10.28
N ASP A 895 4.38 22.93 11.07
CA ASP A 895 5.32 23.94 10.55
C ASP A 895 6.38 23.33 9.61
N ARG A 896 6.83 22.10 9.87
CA ARG A 896 7.71 21.35 8.95
C ARG A 896 7.01 20.96 7.65
N LEU A 897 5.74 20.55 7.72
CA LEU A 897 4.92 20.27 6.54
C LEU A 897 4.69 21.54 5.70
N ALA A 898 4.38 22.66 6.35
CA ALA A 898 4.22 23.97 5.72
C ALA A 898 5.51 24.40 5.01
N GLY A 899 6.66 24.33 5.67
CA GLY A 899 7.96 24.65 5.07
C GLY A 899 8.28 23.76 3.86
N HIS A 900 8.06 22.45 3.98
CA HIS A 900 8.32 21.49 2.91
C HIS A 900 7.38 21.65 1.70
N VAL A 901 6.12 22.03 1.89
CA VAL A 901 5.23 22.32 0.76
C VAL A 901 5.53 23.70 0.17
N ARG A 902 5.77 24.73 0.98
CA ARG A 902 6.15 26.09 0.53
C ARG A 902 7.44 26.07 -0.32
N SER A 903 8.38 25.15 -0.08
CA SER A 903 9.62 25.05 -0.86
C SER A 903 9.51 24.20 -2.14
N HIS A 904 8.36 23.58 -2.42
CA HIS A 904 8.16 22.68 -3.57
C HIS A 904 6.86 22.94 -4.35
N LEU A 905 6.12 24.00 -3.99
CA LEU A 905 4.89 24.45 -4.61
C LEU A 905 5.02 25.93 -4.96
N ASP A 906 4.56 26.31 -6.15
CA ASP A 906 4.44 27.70 -6.61
C ASP A 906 3.36 28.42 -5.81
N MET A 907 3.81 29.04 -4.72
CA MET A 907 2.97 29.83 -3.83
C MET A 907 2.60 31.19 -4.43
N GLU A 908 3.41 31.76 -5.31
CA GLU A 908 3.09 33.03 -5.98
C GLU A 908 1.85 32.83 -6.86
N ARG A 909 1.85 31.79 -7.70
CA ARG A 909 0.70 31.45 -8.53
C ARG A 909 -0.52 31.00 -7.73
N LEU A 910 -0.33 30.41 -6.54
CA LEU A 910 -1.44 30.17 -5.60
C LEU A 910 -2.06 31.47 -5.08
N TYR A 911 -1.24 32.45 -4.66
CA TYR A 911 -1.73 33.74 -4.20
C TYR A 911 -2.42 34.52 -5.32
N GLU A 912 -1.91 34.44 -6.56
CA GLU A 912 -2.59 35.03 -7.72
C GLU A 912 -4.00 34.44 -7.91
N MET A 913 -4.20 33.12 -7.79
CA MET A 913 -5.55 32.53 -7.88
C MET A 913 -6.50 33.00 -6.75
N ILE A 914 -5.96 33.18 -5.53
CA ILE A 914 -6.72 33.72 -4.39
C ILE A 914 -7.06 35.21 -4.63
N GLN A 915 -6.16 35.96 -5.26
CA GLN A 915 -6.34 37.38 -5.62
C GLN A 915 -7.28 37.59 -6.82
N GLU A 916 -7.24 36.71 -7.83
CA GLU A 916 -8.21 36.62 -8.93
C GLU A 916 -9.64 36.49 -8.34
N GLN A 917 -9.84 35.57 -7.38
CA GLN A 917 -11.11 35.46 -6.62
C GLN A 917 -11.41 36.68 -5.74
N GLU A 918 -10.44 37.20 -4.97
CA GLU A 918 -10.62 38.37 -4.09
C GLU A 918 -11.09 39.61 -4.87
N THR A 919 -10.73 39.71 -6.16
CA THR A 919 -11.11 40.79 -7.07
C THR A 919 -12.49 40.53 -7.67
N ALA A 920 -12.76 39.33 -8.18
CA ALA A 920 -14.05 38.94 -8.75
C ALA A 920 -15.21 38.94 -7.74
N ILE A 921 -14.91 38.96 -6.44
CA ILE A 921 -15.87 39.11 -5.34
C ILE A 921 -16.21 40.59 -5.05
N LEU A 922 -15.38 41.53 -5.50
CA LEU A 922 -15.53 42.98 -5.28
C LEU A 922 -16.13 43.74 -6.48
N THR A 923 -16.27 43.08 -7.63
CA THR A 923 -16.83 43.63 -8.89
C THR A 923 -18.23 43.13 -9.17
#